data_AF-A0AA39C8S2-F1
#
_entry.id   AF-A0AA39C8S2-F1
#
_cell.length_a   1.000
_cell.length_b   1.000
_cell.length_c   1.000
_cell.angle_alpha   90.00
_cell.angle_beta   90.00
_cell.angle_gamma   90.00
#
_symmetry.space_group_name_H-M   'P 1'
#
loop_
_entity.id
_entity.type
_entity.pdbx_description
1 polymer ?
#
loop_
_entity_poly.entity_id
_entity_poly.type
_entity_poly.pdbx_seq_one_letter_code
_entity_poly.pdbx_strand_id
1 'polypeptide(L)'
;MSPRDDINSPNEFNQRVVPRGNDSNNDGTGDNAAESAAFARQTIMMDADMHWEMNYHEAAIFLEEGRNNEKFDSHPRHPEDLPAYLLVHNSWYYGLDLFTSLILLGLAFVEEPAVPLFKLPVWAHGSIELLALMTIGVELALKLRWIGWGTILKHKRTMLKCITLGIMFLEAVAVVIRQSSHFRVTRALRPIFLVDTKYCGGVRRFIRQILQTLPPILDMLGLLLFFIITYMVLGYYMFTETNRNFATLQDSFVSLFVLLTTANFPDVMMPSYSRSKWYAIYFVSYLCVMLYVMMNLMLAVVNETFTSAERDKFKKLFLHKRRACQHAFKLLVSKQNPNQMRFRQFEGLMRYYAPNKSTLDIIFMFRHMNGSGSGALSCEEFLAVYDVTTLEWEPKYSGIPWYHAAWHPLQILCTGAHSAIMWPYFETLVYAAIIGNGIAMTFRLIESTSDHIKSYQKFAASWDTLLFGGLFVIEALIKALGLGMRQYLSSGWNLFDLGASIMSLVAACCLRLFPNAIFFVIFRPLRLLRLFKMKKRYRDVFGTLVILSPLMCSTAIVMLILYYFFAIIGMELFAGYDMRNCCANTTVEDFYKYSANGSTTLGYYYLNTFDNLLASAMTLFELTVVNNWFILMNAFAFTVGLYTRVYFMIFYLVTMIVLTIVVSSFLEAFRFRIQYKQSTSKRDEEKMLHEEVELKWSELQSIIQDFQLLEQLRSTLMIGSSVTYIGSRPRTREVLQRRMYTNEIYEWLTEAKLEDTIGFDPNMINNFDDIAIDDSEIGELDPEQIILNRNNHTTVHHRNGITTSPI
;
A
#
# COMPACT_ATOMS: atom_id res chain seq x y z
N MET A 1 18.73 35.59 25.96
CA MET A 1 19.79 36.45 26.54
C MET A 1 20.56 35.59 27.52
N SER A 2 21.88 35.44 27.29
CA SER A 2 22.88 34.50 27.86
C SER A 2 23.45 33.61 26.74
N PRO A 3 24.75 33.70 26.41
CA PRO A 3 25.36 32.97 25.30
C PRO A 3 25.79 31.55 25.74
N ARG A 4 25.78 30.59 24.82
CA ARG A 4 26.44 29.29 24.99
C ARG A 4 27.67 29.28 24.09
N ASP A 5 28.81 29.06 24.72
CA ASP A 5 30.11 28.88 24.11
C ASP A 5 30.16 27.60 23.27
N ASP A 6 30.85 27.70 22.13
CA ASP A 6 31.42 26.58 21.38
C ASP A 6 32.43 25.81 22.24
N ILE A 7 32.53 24.48 22.09
CA ILE A 7 33.78 23.68 22.14
C ILE A 7 33.48 22.19 21.80
N ASN A 8 34.14 21.75 20.71
CA ASN A 8 34.74 20.46 20.34
C ASN A 8 34.38 19.13 21.04
N SER A 9 34.13 18.13 20.17
CA SER A 9 34.55 16.71 20.21
C SER A 9 34.28 15.84 21.46
N PRO A 10 33.60 14.68 21.34
CA PRO A 10 33.68 13.61 22.33
C PRO A 10 34.67 12.53 21.86
N ASN A 11 35.93 12.67 22.25
CA ASN A 11 36.90 11.58 22.17
C ASN A 11 37.91 11.76 23.32
N GLU A 12 37.51 11.42 24.55
CA GLU A 12 38.44 11.10 25.64
C GLU A 12 37.66 10.61 26.87
N PHE A 13 37.38 9.30 26.92
CA PHE A 13 37.29 8.56 28.18
C PHE A 13 38.11 7.28 28.01
N ASN A 14 39.42 7.47 28.05
CA ASN A 14 40.41 6.41 28.03
C ASN A 14 41.49 6.74 29.05
N GLN A 15 41.16 6.68 30.33
CA GLN A 15 42.16 6.69 31.40
C GLN A 15 42.28 5.30 32.02
N ARG A 16 43.43 4.69 31.73
CA ARG A 16 43.97 3.51 32.40
C ARG A 16 44.05 3.77 33.90
N VAL A 17 43.38 2.96 34.70
CA VAL A 17 43.66 2.86 36.14
C VAL A 17 44.86 1.93 36.31
N VAL A 18 46.02 2.52 36.56
CA VAL A 18 47.20 1.84 37.12
C VAL A 18 46.99 1.75 38.64
N PRO A 19 47.10 0.58 39.29
CA PRO A 19 47.05 0.55 40.74
C PRO A 19 48.36 1.07 41.31
N ARG A 20 48.28 2.16 42.10
CA ARG A 20 49.36 2.62 42.97
C ARG A 20 49.55 1.58 44.08
N GLY A 21 50.75 1.02 44.18
CA GLY A 21 51.19 0.27 45.35
C GLY A 21 51.30 1.19 46.56
N ASN A 22 50.75 0.75 47.68
CA ASN A 22 51.03 1.31 49.00
C ASN A 22 51.43 0.16 49.91
N ASP A 23 52.65 0.26 50.43
CA ASP A 23 53.21 -0.60 51.47
C ASP A 23 52.42 -0.46 52.78
N SER A 24 51.94 -1.58 53.31
CA SER A 24 51.82 -1.78 54.76
C SER A 24 51.66 -3.26 55.09
N ASN A 25 52.63 -3.78 55.83
CA ASN A 25 52.63 -5.10 56.45
C ASN A 25 51.32 -5.40 57.18
N ASN A 26 50.67 -6.52 56.85
CA ASN A 26 50.09 -7.41 57.86
C ASN A 26 49.80 -8.78 57.25
N ASP A 27 50.28 -9.82 57.94
CA ASP A 27 50.03 -11.22 57.64
C ASP A 27 48.53 -11.55 57.72
N GLY A 28 48.08 -12.32 56.71
CA GLY A 28 46.84 -13.09 56.76
C GLY A 28 45.63 -12.44 56.07
N THR A 29 45.47 -12.69 54.77
CA THR A 29 44.19 -13.00 54.08
C THR A 29 44.44 -13.11 52.56
N GLY A 30 44.75 -14.31 52.08
CA GLY A 30 44.87 -14.60 50.63
C GLY A 30 43.51 -14.68 49.91
N ASP A 31 42.42 -14.87 50.64
CA ASP A 31 41.09 -15.13 50.05
C ASP A 31 40.30 -13.83 49.74
N ASN A 32 40.47 -12.76 50.53
CA ASN A 32 39.73 -11.50 50.35
C ASN A 32 40.17 -10.70 49.11
N ALA A 33 41.45 -10.80 48.69
CA ALA A 33 41.95 -10.15 47.49
C ALA A 33 41.47 -10.85 46.20
N ALA A 34 41.34 -12.18 46.23
CA ALA A 34 40.78 -12.96 45.14
C ALA A 34 39.27 -12.72 45.00
N GLU A 35 38.53 -12.64 46.12
CA GLU A 35 37.11 -12.28 46.11
C GLU A 35 36.88 -10.84 45.64
N SER A 36 37.66 -9.86 46.09
CA SER A 36 37.50 -8.47 45.66
C SER A 36 37.88 -8.27 44.19
N ALA A 37 38.86 -9.02 43.67
CA ALA A 37 39.20 -9.04 42.24
C ALA A 37 38.16 -9.80 41.39
N ALA A 38 37.55 -10.85 41.93
CA ALA A 38 36.44 -11.57 41.31
C ALA A 38 35.18 -10.69 41.25
N PHE A 39 34.89 -9.94 42.31
CA PHE A 39 33.77 -9.00 42.38
C PHE A 39 33.97 -7.81 41.44
N ALA A 40 35.18 -7.26 41.36
CA ALA A 40 35.54 -6.24 40.38
C ALA A 40 35.45 -6.76 38.94
N ARG A 41 35.89 -8.00 38.67
CA ARG A 41 35.69 -8.66 37.37
C ARG A 41 34.21 -8.86 37.06
N GLN A 42 33.40 -9.28 38.02
CA GLN A 42 31.95 -9.43 37.85
C GLN A 42 31.27 -8.09 37.58
N THR A 43 31.69 -7.02 38.24
CA THR A 43 31.13 -5.68 38.03
C THR A 43 31.51 -5.15 36.65
N ILE A 44 32.77 -5.33 36.22
CA ILE A 44 33.24 -4.97 34.87
C ILE A 44 32.55 -5.82 33.79
N MET A 45 32.30 -7.10 34.06
CA MET A 45 31.57 -7.98 33.13
C MET A 45 30.10 -7.59 33.03
N MET A 46 29.44 -7.27 34.15
CA MET A 46 28.06 -6.77 34.14
C MET A 46 27.93 -5.43 33.40
N ASP A 47 28.89 -4.52 33.58
CA ASP A 47 28.89 -3.22 32.91
C ASP A 47 29.15 -3.35 31.39
N ALA A 48 30.03 -4.29 31.00
CA ALA A 48 30.27 -4.63 29.60
C ALA A 48 29.04 -5.30 28.95
N ASP A 49 28.37 -6.22 29.64
CA ASP A 49 27.16 -6.88 29.13
C ASP A 49 26.00 -5.87 29.01
N MET A 50 25.84 -4.95 29.96
CA MET A 50 24.85 -3.87 29.88
C MET A 50 25.12 -2.92 28.69
N HIS A 51 26.39 -2.60 28.43
CA HIS A 51 26.78 -1.81 27.26
C HIS A 51 26.44 -2.53 25.94
N TRP A 52 26.67 -3.84 25.85
CA TRP A 52 26.31 -4.61 24.67
C TRP A 52 24.79 -4.70 24.49
N GLU A 53 24.03 -4.87 25.57
CA GLU A 53 22.56 -4.85 25.51
C GLU A 53 22.00 -3.53 24.98
N MET A 54 22.57 -2.39 25.42
CA MET A 54 22.22 -1.08 24.89
C MET A 54 22.55 -0.94 23.40
N ASN A 55 23.73 -1.40 22.97
CA ASN A 55 24.11 -1.39 21.56
C ASN A 55 23.19 -2.27 20.69
N TYR A 56 22.77 -3.43 21.19
CA TYR A 56 21.82 -4.30 20.49
C TYR A 56 20.47 -3.63 20.31
N HIS A 57 20.00 -2.94 21.35
CA HIS A 57 18.74 -2.21 21.31
C HIS A 57 18.82 -0.99 20.36
N GLU A 58 19.89 -0.20 20.41
CA GLU A 58 20.12 0.94 19.51
C GLU A 58 20.24 0.49 18.05
N ALA A 59 20.99 -0.59 17.77
CA ALA A 59 21.10 -1.15 16.44
C ALA A 59 19.76 -1.69 15.90
N ALA A 60 18.92 -2.27 16.76
CA ALA A 60 17.58 -2.68 16.39
C ALA A 60 16.70 -1.47 16.01
N ILE A 61 16.81 -0.35 16.76
CA ILE A 61 16.11 0.90 16.45
C ILE A 61 16.53 1.44 15.07
N PHE A 62 17.82 1.44 14.73
CA PHE A 62 18.26 1.87 13.39
C PHE A 62 17.63 1.04 12.27
N LEU A 63 17.51 -0.28 12.45
CA LEU A 63 16.84 -1.15 11.47
C LEU A 63 15.33 -0.88 11.40
N GLU A 64 14.69 -0.58 12.53
CA GLU A 64 13.27 -0.19 12.54
C GLU A 64 13.03 1.16 11.85
N GLU A 65 13.88 2.16 12.11
CA GLU A 65 13.85 3.49 11.48
C GLU A 65 14.05 3.35 9.96
N GLY A 66 15.03 2.54 9.53
CA GLY A 66 15.27 2.24 8.12
C GLY A 66 14.08 1.54 7.44
N ARG A 67 13.42 0.62 8.14
CA ARG A 67 12.20 -0.04 7.65
C ARG A 67 11.01 0.92 7.54
N ASN A 68 10.83 1.80 8.53
CA ASN A 68 9.72 2.75 8.60
C ASN A 68 9.94 3.99 7.73
N ASN A 69 11.15 4.17 7.17
CA ASN A 69 11.58 5.35 6.42
C ASN A 69 11.51 6.63 7.27
N GLU A 70 12.15 6.57 8.43
CA GLU A 70 12.30 7.68 9.37
C GLU A 70 13.69 8.30 9.26
N LYS A 71 13.78 9.62 9.41
CA LYS A 71 15.08 10.30 9.32
C LYS A 71 15.92 9.97 10.55
N PHE A 72 17.21 9.69 10.34
CA PHE A 72 18.16 9.42 11.43
C PHE A 72 18.50 10.66 12.27
N ASP A 73 18.08 11.86 11.85
CA ASP A 73 18.29 13.11 12.61
C ASP A 73 17.55 13.11 13.96
N SER A 74 16.42 12.39 14.05
CA SER A 74 15.58 12.27 15.26
C SER A 74 15.89 11.02 16.08
N HIS A 75 17.00 10.35 15.82
CA HIS A 75 17.39 9.13 16.54
C HIS A 75 17.60 9.41 18.03
N PRO A 76 17.05 8.59 18.96
CA PRO A 76 17.21 8.78 20.39
C PRO A 76 18.66 8.52 20.82
N ARG A 77 19.43 9.59 21.06
CA ARG A 77 20.85 9.48 21.49
C ARG A 77 21.01 9.34 23.00
N HIS A 78 20.05 9.82 23.78
CA HIS A 78 20.10 9.78 25.24
C HIS A 78 19.12 8.74 25.80
N PRO A 79 19.47 8.05 26.90
CA PRO A 79 18.59 7.08 27.53
C PRO A 79 17.23 7.65 27.99
N GLU A 80 17.17 8.96 28.24
CA GLU A 80 15.93 9.66 28.67
C GLU A 80 14.89 9.80 27.55
N ASP A 81 15.32 9.79 26.28
CA ASP A 81 14.44 9.93 25.12
C ASP A 81 13.86 8.59 24.66
N LEU A 82 14.53 7.49 25.02
CA LEU A 82 14.20 6.13 24.63
C LEU A 82 12.78 5.70 25.08
N PRO A 83 12.31 5.97 26.32
CA PRO A 83 10.94 5.62 26.72
C PRO A 83 9.88 6.34 25.88
N ALA A 84 10.12 7.60 25.50
CA ALA A 84 9.20 8.36 24.66
C ALA A 84 9.18 7.79 23.23
N TYR A 85 10.35 7.44 22.69
CA TYR A 85 10.46 6.76 21.39
C TYR A 85 9.67 5.44 21.37
N LEU A 86 9.90 4.56 22.34
CA LEU A 86 9.24 3.25 22.43
C LEU A 86 7.72 3.38 22.59
N LEU A 87 7.25 4.38 23.33
CA LEU A 87 5.82 4.63 23.51
C LEU A 87 5.15 5.06 22.20
N VAL A 88 5.79 5.97 21.44
CA VAL A 88 5.29 6.43 20.13
C VAL A 88 5.32 5.33 19.09
N HIS A 89 6.29 4.40 19.18
CA HIS A 89 6.45 3.28 18.26
C HIS A 89 5.62 2.04 18.61
N ASN A 90 4.83 2.11 19.68
CA ASN A 90 3.97 1.02 20.08
C ASN A 90 2.75 0.88 19.13
N SER A 91 2.36 -0.35 18.85
CA SER A 91 1.14 -0.69 18.10
C SER A 91 -0.12 -0.04 18.67
N TRP A 92 -0.20 0.12 19.99
CA TRP A 92 -1.36 0.76 20.63
C TRP A 92 -1.47 2.25 20.29
N TYR A 93 -0.34 2.98 20.26
CA TYR A 93 -0.30 4.39 19.84
C TYR A 93 -0.78 4.53 18.39
N TYR A 94 -0.31 3.67 17.49
CA TYR A 94 -0.76 3.69 16.09
C TYR A 94 -2.23 3.31 15.93
N GLY A 95 -2.74 2.40 16.75
CA GLY A 95 -4.15 2.03 16.80
C GLY A 95 -5.04 3.18 17.28
N LEU A 96 -4.60 3.93 18.29
CA LEU A 96 -5.33 5.08 18.83
C LEU A 96 -5.40 6.25 17.83
N ASP A 97 -4.30 6.60 17.17
CA ASP A 97 -4.25 7.66 16.15
C ASP A 97 -5.18 7.31 14.96
N LEU A 98 -5.20 6.04 14.55
CA LEU A 98 -6.11 5.57 13.50
C LEU A 98 -7.58 5.61 13.95
N PHE A 99 -7.88 5.10 15.15
CA PHE A 99 -9.25 5.05 15.65
C PHE A 99 -9.84 6.45 15.86
N THR A 100 -9.08 7.37 16.46
CA THR A 100 -9.50 8.76 16.68
C THR A 100 -9.69 9.51 15.35
N SER A 101 -8.79 9.30 14.38
CA SER A 101 -8.94 9.83 13.02
C SER A 101 -10.21 9.31 12.33
N LEU A 102 -10.51 8.01 12.44
CA LEU A 102 -11.72 7.42 11.87
C LEU A 102 -13.00 7.95 12.54
N ILE A 103 -12.99 8.17 13.86
CA ILE A 103 -14.10 8.82 14.57
C ILE A 103 -14.32 10.24 14.02
N LEU A 104 -13.25 11.01 13.84
CA LEU A 104 -13.34 12.39 13.36
C LEU A 104 -13.98 12.49 11.97
N LEU A 105 -13.62 11.56 11.06
CA LEU A 105 -14.25 11.44 9.74
C LEU A 105 -15.69 10.92 9.85
N GLY A 106 -15.95 9.96 10.74
CA GLY A 106 -17.27 9.38 10.97
C GLY A 106 -18.31 10.38 11.52
N LEU A 107 -17.87 11.43 12.21
CA LEU A 107 -18.76 12.49 12.68
C LEU A 107 -19.51 13.20 11.54
N ALA A 108 -18.97 13.21 10.31
CA ALA A 108 -19.64 13.81 9.16
C ALA A 108 -20.96 13.09 8.76
N PHE A 109 -21.21 11.86 9.24
CA PHE A 109 -22.52 11.21 9.06
C PHE A 109 -23.61 11.73 10.01
N VAL A 110 -23.18 12.34 11.11
CA VAL A 110 -24.00 12.66 12.28
C VAL A 110 -24.23 14.16 12.43
N GLU A 111 -23.25 14.96 12.03
CA GLU A 111 -23.32 16.42 12.03
C GLU A 111 -24.24 16.95 10.94
N GLU A 112 -24.89 18.09 11.18
CA GLU A 112 -25.69 18.74 10.14
C GLU A 112 -24.79 19.20 8.96
N PRO A 113 -25.17 18.90 7.70
CA PRO A 113 -26.38 18.18 7.28
C PRO A 113 -26.26 16.65 7.43
N ALA A 114 -27.08 16.08 8.33
CA ALA A 114 -26.92 14.74 8.89
C ALA A 114 -27.84 13.73 8.23
N VAL A 115 -27.37 12.48 8.11
CA VAL A 115 -28.24 11.37 7.69
C VAL A 115 -29.40 11.28 8.68
N PRO A 116 -30.68 11.27 8.23
CA PRO A 116 -31.83 11.37 9.13
C PRO A 116 -31.87 10.32 10.24
N LEU A 117 -31.31 9.13 9.99
CA LEU A 117 -31.23 8.03 10.96
C LEU A 117 -30.19 8.26 12.08
N PHE A 118 -29.16 9.06 11.84
CA PHE A 118 -28.00 9.23 12.73
C PHE A 118 -27.85 10.64 13.31
N LYS A 119 -28.89 11.47 13.23
CA LYS A 119 -28.83 12.86 13.73
C LYS A 119 -28.61 12.90 15.24
N LEU A 120 -27.49 13.50 15.69
CA LEU A 120 -27.21 13.76 17.11
C LEU A 120 -27.42 15.25 17.45
N PRO A 121 -27.71 15.58 18.72
CA PRO A 121 -27.78 16.97 19.16
C PRO A 121 -26.40 17.65 19.13
N VAL A 122 -26.41 18.97 18.97
CA VAL A 122 -25.20 19.79 18.72
C VAL A 122 -24.11 19.61 19.79
N TRP A 123 -24.51 19.64 21.06
CA TRP A 123 -23.58 19.44 22.17
C TRP A 123 -22.92 18.05 22.15
N ALA A 124 -23.61 17.01 21.69
CA ALA A 124 -23.09 15.64 21.71
C ALA A 124 -22.00 15.45 20.65
N HIS A 125 -22.29 15.79 19.40
CA HIS A 125 -21.28 15.66 18.34
C HIS A 125 -20.11 16.64 18.55
N GLY A 126 -20.37 17.86 19.06
CA GLY A 126 -19.32 18.82 19.40
C GLY A 126 -18.41 18.35 20.53
N SER A 127 -18.94 17.65 21.53
CA SER A 127 -18.15 17.06 22.62
C SER A 127 -17.28 15.90 22.14
N ILE A 128 -17.80 15.04 21.25
CA ILE A 128 -17.03 13.94 20.65
C ILE A 128 -15.90 14.51 19.78
N GLU A 129 -16.18 15.56 18.99
CA GLU A 129 -15.17 16.25 18.19
C GLU A 129 -14.06 16.82 19.07
N LEU A 130 -14.42 17.53 20.16
CA LEU A 130 -13.46 18.10 21.09
C LEU A 130 -12.58 17.03 21.75
N LEU A 131 -13.19 15.90 22.16
CA LEU A 131 -12.45 14.77 22.75
C LEU A 131 -11.45 14.17 21.75
N ALA A 132 -11.88 13.94 20.50
CA ALA A 132 -11.01 13.40 19.46
C ALA A 132 -9.84 14.34 19.15
N LEU A 133 -10.09 15.66 19.02
CA LEU A 133 -9.04 16.65 18.80
C LEU A 133 -8.08 16.74 19.99
N MET A 134 -8.58 16.64 21.22
CA MET A 134 -7.74 16.59 22.42
C MET A 134 -6.85 15.35 22.44
N THR A 135 -7.36 14.18 22.07
CA THR A 135 -6.53 12.96 21.98
C THR A 135 -5.40 13.11 20.95
N ILE A 136 -5.70 13.65 19.76
CA ILE A 136 -4.68 13.92 18.73
C ILE A 136 -3.66 14.96 19.22
N GLY A 137 -4.10 15.96 20.00
CA GLY A 137 -3.23 16.94 20.65
C GLY A 137 -2.25 16.31 21.64
N VAL A 138 -2.71 15.37 22.48
CA VAL A 138 -1.85 14.62 23.41
C VAL A 138 -0.84 13.75 22.66
N GLU A 139 -1.27 13.06 21.61
CA GLU A 139 -0.38 12.25 20.76
C GLU A 139 0.72 13.08 20.11
N LEU A 140 0.39 14.29 19.65
CA LEU A 140 1.34 15.23 19.08
C LEU A 140 2.32 15.75 20.14
N ALA A 141 1.85 16.01 21.37
CA ALA A 141 2.71 16.41 22.48
C ALA A 141 3.71 15.30 22.86
N LEU A 142 3.31 14.02 22.78
CA LEU A 142 4.23 12.89 22.98
C LEU A 142 5.30 12.81 21.88
N LYS A 143 4.92 13.01 20.61
CA LYS A 143 5.87 13.12 19.49
C LYS A 143 6.84 14.29 19.67
N LEU A 144 6.35 15.42 20.18
CA LEU A 144 7.16 16.61 20.45
C LEU A 144 8.19 16.39 21.54
N ARG A 145 7.87 15.60 22.56
CA ARG A 145 8.82 15.24 23.63
C ARG A 145 10.03 14.48 23.09
N TRP A 146 9.83 13.58 22.14
CA TRP A 146 10.91 12.78 21.53
C TRP A 146 11.70 13.57 20.45
N ILE A 147 11.01 14.19 19.48
CA ILE A 147 11.66 14.80 18.30
C ILE A 147 12.27 16.18 18.62
N GLY A 148 11.73 16.88 19.61
CA GLY A 148 12.11 18.25 19.97
C GLY A 148 11.47 19.33 19.08
N TRP A 149 11.43 20.55 19.63
CA TRP A 149 10.75 21.70 19.00
C TRP A 149 11.38 22.16 17.68
N GLY A 150 12.71 22.23 17.62
CA GLY A 150 13.42 22.72 16.43
C GLY A 150 13.18 21.86 15.18
N THR A 151 13.12 20.54 15.36
CA THR A 151 12.91 19.59 14.26
C THR A 151 11.44 19.53 13.83
N ILE A 152 10.48 19.58 14.77
CA ILE A 152 9.05 19.59 14.45
C ILE A 152 8.64 20.84 13.67
N LEU A 153 9.14 22.02 14.06
CA LEU A 153 8.81 23.27 13.37
C LEU A 153 9.32 23.29 11.91
N LYS A 154 10.44 22.62 11.63
CA LYS A 154 10.96 22.45 10.26
C LYS A 154 10.17 21.43 9.44
N HIS A 155 9.48 20.48 10.10
CA HIS A 155 8.77 19.42 9.41
C HIS A 155 7.39 19.88 8.91
N LYS A 156 7.33 20.27 7.62
CA LYS A 156 6.13 20.82 6.94
C LYS A 156 4.82 20.06 7.22
N ARG A 157 4.85 18.71 7.25
CA ARG A 157 3.66 17.87 7.48
C ARG A 157 3.11 18.01 8.89
N THR A 158 3.98 17.95 9.90
CA THR A 158 3.57 18.06 11.30
C THR A 158 3.05 19.47 11.55
N MET A 159 3.69 20.49 10.96
CA MET A 159 3.21 21.87 11.03
C MET A 159 1.82 22.05 10.43
N LEU A 160 1.53 21.47 9.27
CA LEU A 160 0.19 21.49 8.70
C LEU A 160 -0.83 20.84 9.65
N LYS A 161 -0.50 19.68 10.25
CA LYS A 161 -1.33 19.00 11.26
C LYS A 161 -1.58 19.88 12.48
N CYS A 162 -0.55 20.58 12.98
CA CYS A 162 -0.67 21.51 14.11
C CYS A 162 -1.62 22.68 13.80
N ILE A 163 -1.47 23.29 12.63
CA ILE A 163 -2.29 24.43 12.19
C ILE A 163 -3.76 24.00 12.05
N THR A 164 -4.01 22.86 11.38
CA THR A 164 -5.37 22.36 11.21
C THR A 164 -6.00 21.96 12.54
N LEU A 165 -5.23 21.32 13.43
CA LEU A 165 -5.69 20.97 14.78
C LEU A 165 -6.10 22.23 15.57
N GLY A 166 -5.29 23.29 15.53
CA GLY A 166 -5.58 24.55 16.23
C GLY A 166 -6.85 25.22 15.71
N ILE A 167 -6.99 25.35 14.38
CA ILE A 167 -8.19 25.94 13.75
C ILE A 167 -9.45 25.14 14.12
N MET A 168 -9.39 23.81 13.97
CA MET A 168 -10.53 22.94 14.25
C MET A 168 -10.90 22.91 15.74
N PHE A 169 -9.91 22.98 16.63
CA PHE A 169 -10.16 23.02 18.07
C PHE A 169 -10.91 24.30 18.46
N LEU A 170 -10.47 25.46 17.97
CA LEU A 170 -11.14 26.74 18.21
C LEU A 170 -12.58 26.73 17.67
N GLU A 171 -12.79 26.16 16.49
CA GLU A 171 -14.11 26.06 15.90
C GLU A 171 -15.04 25.10 16.67
N ALA A 172 -14.53 23.94 17.08
CA ALA A 172 -15.29 22.98 17.88
C ALA A 172 -15.74 23.60 19.21
N VAL A 173 -14.84 24.34 19.89
CA VAL A 173 -15.17 25.10 21.11
C VAL A 173 -16.25 26.15 20.81
N ALA A 174 -16.15 26.88 19.70
CA ALA A 174 -17.14 27.88 19.31
C ALA A 174 -18.53 27.25 19.04
N VAL A 175 -18.60 26.08 18.41
CA VAL A 175 -19.86 25.34 18.18
C VAL A 175 -20.49 24.88 19.50
N VAL A 176 -19.68 24.35 20.42
CA VAL A 176 -20.17 23.92 21.75
C VAL A 176 -20.68 25.11 22.56
N ILE A 177 -20.04 26.27 22.49
CA ILE A 177 -20.50 27.48 23.21
C ILE A 177 -21.79 28.03 22.57
N ARG A 178 -21.84 28.14 21.24
CA ARG A 178 -22.98 28.76 20.54
C ARG A 178 -24.21 27.84 20.45
N GLN A 179 -24.04 26.52 20.62
CA GLN A 179 -25.09 25.51 20.43
C GLN A 179 -25.76 25.56 19.05
N SER A 180 -25.06 26.12 18.05
CA SER A 180 -25.52 26.26 16.67
C SER A 180 -24.38 25.97 15.70
N SER A 181 -24.64 25.18 14.67
CA SER A 181 -23.70 24.98 13.56
C SER A 181 -23.65 26.25 12.69
N HIS A 182 -22.45 26.69 12.34
CA HIS A 182 -22.24 27.72 11.31
C HIS A 182 -21.71 27.06 10.03
N PHE A 183 -21.29 27.83 9.04
CA PHE A 183 -20.67 27.30 7.82
C PHE A 183 -19.29 26.71 8.13
N ARG A 184 -19.14 25.37 8.05
CA ARG A 184 -17.97 24.64 8.59
C ARG A 184 -17.12 23.96 7.50
N VAL A 185 -16.50 24.75 6.62
CA VAL A 185 -15.65 24.22 5.53
C VAL A 185 -14.38 23.52 6.04
N THR A 186 -13.90 23.87 7.24
CA THR A 186 -12.72 23.26 7.86
C THR A 186 -12.85 21.75 8.07
N ARG A 187 -14.09 21.22 8.14
CA ARG A 187 -14.40 19.79 8.15
C ARG A 187 -13.77 19.04 6.98
N ALA A 188 -13.61 19.70 5.83
CA ALA A 188 -13.00 19.11 4.63
C ALA A 188 -11.51 18.76 4.84
N LEU A 189 -10.85 19.36 5.83
CA LEU A 189 -9.43 19.11 6.17
C LEU A 189 -9.23 17.92 7.11
N ARG A 190 -10.29 17.35 7.70
CA ARG A 190 -10.23 16.18 8.61
C ARG A 190 -9.45 14.98 8.06
N PRO A 191 -9.52 14.63 6.76
CA PRO A 191 -8.74 13.52 6.21
C PRO A 191 -7.22 13.65 6.39
N ILE A 192 -6.68 14.85 6.64
CA ILE A 192 -5.26 15.04 6.93
C ILE A 192 -4.81 14.22 8.15
N PHE A 193 -5.67 14.10 9.18
CA PHE A 193 -5.37 13.29 10.36
C PHE A 193 -5.24 11.81 10.00
N LEU A 194 -6.16 11.27 9.19
CA LEU A 194 -6.11 9.90 8.70
C LEU A 194 -4.85 9.64 7.84
N VAL A 195 -4.50 10.56 6.95
CA VAL A 195 -3.32 10.45 6.07
C VAL A 195 -2.00 10.47 6.84
N ASP A 196 -1.94 11.14 8.00
CA ASP A 196 -0.73 11.20 8.81
C ASP A 196 -0.46 9.91 9.61
N THR A 197 -1.48 9.06 9.81
CA THR A 197 -1.36 7.79 10.55
C THR A 197 -0.32 6.83 9.92
N LYS A 198 0.24 5.94 10.74
CA LYS A 198 1.22 4.94 10.25
C LYS A 198 0.61 3.94 9.28
N TYR A 199 -0.59 3.43 9.57
CA TYR A 199 -1.25 2.42 8.74
C TYR A 199 -1.63 2.96 7.35
N CYS A 200 -1.98 4.25 7.23
CA CYS A 200 -2.24 4.90 5.94
C CYS A 200 -0.96 5.42 5.25
N GLY A 201 0.22 4.89 5.59
CA GLY A 201 1.48 5.27 4.96
C GLY A 201 1.49 5.06 3.43
N GLY A 202 0.78 4.05 2.91
CA GLY A 202 0.58 3.81 1.48
C GLY A 202 -0.24 4.92 0.80
N VAL A 203 -1.36 5.30 1.41
CA VAL A 203 -2.24 6.41 0.96
C VAL A 203 -1.45 7.72 0.92
N ARG A 204 -0.74 8.06 1.99
CA ARG A 204 0.12 9.25 2.07
C ARG A 204 1.18 9.29 0.98
N ARG A 205 1.82 8.14 0.74
CA ARG A 205 2.83 7.96 -0.31
C ARG A 205 2.24 8.20 -1.70
N PHE A 206 1.00 7.81 -1.93
CA PHE A 206 0.29 7.99 -3.20
C PHE A 206 -0.19 9.43 -3.40
N ILE A 207 -0.75 10.09 -2.37
CA ILE A 207 -1.12 11.51 -2.42
C ILE A 207 0.10 12.38 -2.75
N ARG A 208 1.25 12.11 -2.11
CA ARG A 208 2.50 12.82 -2.43
C ARG A 208 2.91 12.63 -3.89
N GLN A 209 2.79 11.42 -4.42
CA GLN A 209 3.09 11.14 -5.83
C GLN A 209 2.19 11.97 -6.74
N ILE A 210 0.87 11.99 -6.51
CA ILE A 210 -0.07 12.82 -7.27
C ILE A 210 0.34 14.30 -7.27
N LEU A 211 0.67 14.85 -6.09
CA LEU A 211 1.07 16.25 -5.96
C LEU A 211 2.43 16.54 -6.63
N GLN A 212 3.36 15.58 -6.64
CA GLN A 212 4.65 15.71 -7.31
C GLN A 212 4.52 15.61 -8.84
N THR A 213 3.56 14.85 -9.35
CA THR A 213 3.27 14.75 -10.79
C THR A 213 2.42 15.92 -11.31
N LEU A 214 1.86 16.76 -10.43
CA LEU A 214 0.96 17.84 -10.81
C LEU A 214 1.61 18.94 -11.68
N PRO A 215 2.86 19.40 -11.47
CA PRO A 215 3.38 20.54 -12.23
C PRO A 215 3.43 20.31 -13.75
N PRO A 216 3.99 19.22 -14.30
CA PRO A 216 3.95 18.96 -15.75
C PRO A 216 2.54 18.84 -16.31
N ILE A 217 1.58 18.36 -15.50
CA ILE A 217 0.17 18.24 -15.89
C ILE A 217 -0.47 19.62 -16.00
N LEU A 218 -0.11 20.56 -15.12
CA LEU A 218 -0.62 21.93 -15.17
C LEU A 218 -0.18 22.65 -16.46
N ASP A 219 1.05 22.41 -16.92
CA ASP A 219 1.53 22.96 -18.20
C ASP A 219 0.69 22.46 -19.39
N MET A 220 0.40 21.16 -19.41
CA MET A 220 -0.45 20.54 -20.44
C MET A 220 -1.91 21.01 -20.35
N LEU A 221 -2.42 21.21 -19.14
CA LEU A 221 -3.75 21.78 -18.90
C LEU A 221 -3.82 23.23 -19.40
N GLY A 222 -2.75 24.01 -19.24
CA GLY A 222 -2.62 25.35 -19.82
C GLY A 222 -2.73 25.33 -21.35
N LEU A 223 -2.03 24.40 -22.01
CA LEU A 223 -2.13 24.20 -23.46
C LEU A 223 -3.54 23.79 -23.89
N LEU A 224 -4.19 22.87 -23.15
CA LEU A 224 -5.57 22.45 -23.42
C LEU A 224 -6.54 23.63 -23.32
N LEU A 225 -6.46 24.42 -22.25
CA LEU A 225 -7.31 25.60 -22.06
C LEU A 225 -7.11 26.65 -23.15
N PHE A 226 -5.87 26.84 -23.62
CA PHE A 226 -5.58 27.74 -24.74
C PHE A 226 -6.33 27.34 -26.02
N PHE A 227 -6.32 26.06 -26.38
CA PHE A 227 -7.07 25.61 -27.55
C PHE A 227 -8.59 25.66 -27.34
N ILE A 228 -9.10 25.36 -26.14
CA ILE A 228 -10.52 25.51 -25.84
C ILE A 228 -10.95 26.98 -26.03
N ILE A 229 -10.17 27.94 -25.56
CA ILE A 229 -10.44 29.37 -25.73
C ILE A 229 -10.41 29.74 -27.23
N THR A 230 -9.46 29.21 -27.99
CA THR A 230 -9.38 29.46 -29.45
C THR A 230 -10.63 28.95 -30.17
N TYR A 231 -11.05 27.71 -29.89
CA TYR A 231 -12.27 27.13 -30.48
C TYR A 231 -13.53 27.80 -29.95
N MET A 232 -13.55 28.31 -28.72
CA MET A 232 -14.66 29.07 -28.15
C MET A 232 -14.89 30.35 -28.94
N VAL A 233 -13.84 31.14 -29.20
CA VAL A 233 -13.94 32.37 -29.98
C VAL A 233 -14.45 32.06 -31.40
N LEU A 234 -13.89 31.03 -32.05
CA LEU A 234 -14.32 30.62 -33.39
C LEU A 234 -15.79 30.15 -33.40
N GLY A 235 -16.17 29.31 -32.44
CA GLY A 235 -17.50 28.73 -32.32
C GLY A 235 -18.57 29.78 -32.03
N TYR A 236 -18.25 30.77 -31.19
CA TYR A 236 -19.12 31.92 -30.95
C TYR A 236 -19.44 32.63 -32.27
N TYR A 237 -18.43 33.15 -32.98
CA TYR A 237 -18.67 33.89 -34.23
C TYR A 237 -19.35 33.06 -35.33
N MET A 238 -19.10 31.75 -35.39
CA MET A 238 -19.73 30.88 -36.39
C MET A 238 -21.18 30.50 -36.06
N PHE A 239 -21.53 30.35 -34.78
CA PHE A 239 -22.77 29.67 -34.38
C PHE A 239 -23.73 30.48 -33.50
N THR A 240 -23.40 31.71 -33.09
CA THR A 240 -24.28 32.52 -32.22
C THR A 240 -25.73 32.62 -32.70
N GLU A 241 -25.98 32.76 -34.01
CA GLU A 241 -27.35 32.86 -34.54
C GLU A 241 -28.05 31.50 -34.72
N THR A 242 -27.29 30.41 -34.86
CA THR A 242 -27.82 29.10 -35.24
C THR A 242 -28.02 28.16 -34.06
N ASN A 243 -27.23 28.31 -33.01
CA ASN A 243 -27.15 27.33 -31.93
C ASN A 243 -27.15 28.03 -30.57
N ARG A 244 -28.16 27.73 -29.75
CA ARG A 244 -28.33 28.31 -28.41
C ARG A 244 -27.13 28.03 -27.49
N ASN A 245 -26.42 26.92 -27.72
CA ASN A 245 -25.23 26.55 -26.95
C ASN A 245 -24.05 27.52 -27.17
N PHE A 246 -24.06 28.31 -28.24
CA PHE A 246 -23.04 29.30 -28.59
C PHE A 246 -23.56 30.74 -28.54
N ALA A 247 -24.66 30.98 -27.81
CA ALA A 247 -25.28 32.30 -27.71
C ALA A 247 -24.39 33.33 -27.00
N THR A 248 -23.62 32.90 -25.99
CA THR A 248 -22.66 33.75 -25.26
C THR A 248 -21.27 33.11 -25.26
N LEU A 249 -20.23 33.91 -25.02
CA LEU A 249 -18.87 33.38 -24.87
C LEU A 249 -18.78 32.38 -23.70
N GLN A 250 -19.49 32.65 -22.60
CA GLN A 250 -19.53 31.75 -21.45
C GLN A 250 -20.22 30.42 -21.79
N ASP A 251 -21.36 30.44 -22.48
CA ASP A 251 -22.05 29.21 -22.87
C ASP A 251 -21.27 28.43 -23.92
N SER A 252 -20.55 29.14 -24.81
CA SER A 252 -19.63 28.53 -25.78
C SER A 252 -18.48 27.81 -25.07
N PHE A 253 -17.87 28.46 -24.06
CA PHE A 253 -16.81 27.86 -23.24
C PHE A 253 -17.32 26.61 -22.52
N VAL A 254 -18.46 26.72 -21.83
CA VAL A 254 -19.06 25.60 -21.09
C VAL A 254 -19.41 24.44 -22.04
N SER A 255 -20.02 24.74 -23.18
CA SER A 255 -20.41 23.72 -24.16
C SER A 255 -19.22 22.98 -24.75
N LEU A 256 -18.12 23.70 -25.04
CA LEU A 256 -16.87 23.08 -25.50
C LEU A 256 -16.15 22.32 -24.38
N PHE A 257 -16.14 22.84 -23.15
CA PHE A 257 -15.59 22.12 -22.01
C PHE A 257 -16.35 20.80 -21.76
N VAL A 258 -17.67 20.78 -21.92
CA VAL A 258 -18.46 19.54 -21.85
C VAL A 258 -18.16 18.65 -23.07
N LEU A 259 -17.99 19.23 -24.26
CA LEU A 259 -17.65 18.48 -25.48
C LEU A 259 -16.27 17.81 -25.40
N LEU A 260 -15.30 18.39 -24.69
CA LEU A 260 -14.02 17.75 -24.39
C LEU A 260 -14.23 16.36 -23.77
N THR A 261 -15.24 16.23 -22.91
CA THR A 261 -15.60 14.98 -22.23
C THR A 261 -16.49 14.07 -23.06
N THR A 262 -16.91 14.50 -24.25
CA THR A 262 -17.89 13.85 -25.14
C THR A 262 -19.28 13.64 -24.55
N ALA A 263 -19.59 14.20 -23.39
CA ALA A 263 -20.84 13.96 -22.68
C ALA A 263 -22.09 14.55 -23.37
N ASN A 264 -21.93 15.58 -24.20
CA ASN A 264 -23.01 16.26 -24.94
C ASN A 264 -22.92 16.06 -26.47
N PHE A 265 -22.10 15.11 -26.94
CA PHE A 265 -22.06 14.72 -28.35
C PHE A 265 -23.04 13.56 -28.58
N PRO A 266 -23.93 13.62 -29.59
CA PRO A 266 -23.98 14.54 -30.73
C PRO A 266 -24.77 15.84 -30.52
N ASP A 267 -25.50 15.98 -29.42
CA ASP A 267 -26.53 17.01 -29.21
C ASP A 267 -26.05 18.45 -29.43
N VAL A 268 -24.82 18.78 -29.01
CA VAL A 268 -24.25 20.13 -29.17
C VAL A 268 -24.07 20.53 -30.64
N MET A 269 -23.86 19.55 -31.54
CA MET A 269 -23.62 19.76 -32.96
C MET A 269 -24.91 19.83 -33.77
N MET A 270 -25.97 19.12 -33.35
CA MET A 270 -27.17 18.89 -34.16
C MET A 270 -27.86 20.16 -34.69
N PRO A 271 -28.03 21.25 -33.92
CA PRO A 271 -28.65 22.47 -34.43
C PRO A 271 -27.86 23.08 -35.60
N SER A 272 -26.54 23.20 -35.44
CA SER A 272 -25.64 23.69 -36.50
C SER A 272 -25.63 22.72 -37.69
N TYR A 273 -25.53 21.41 -37.45
CA TYR A 273 -25.49 20.40 -38.52
C TYR A 273 -26.76 20.38 -39.37
N SER A 274 -27.93 20.62 -38.76
CA SER A 274 -29.20 20.70 -39.48
C SER A 274 -29.24 21.87 -40.47
N ARG A 275 -28.50 22.96 -40.18
CA ARG A 275 -28.40 24.13 -41.07
C ARG A 275 -27.44 23.89 -42.24
N SER A 276 -26.27 23.31 -41.97
CA SER A 276 -25.32 22.91 -43.00
C SER A 276 -24.50 21.72 -42.52
N LYS A 277 -24.43 20.68 -43.35
CA LYS A 277 -23.64 19.48 -43.06
C LYS A 277 -22.14 19.79 -42.91
N TRP A 278 -21.65 20.86 -43.53
CA TRP A 278 -20.26 21.30 -43.46
C TRP A 278 -19.83 21.75 -42.05
N TYR A 279 -20.78 22.19 -41.21
CA TYR A 279 -20.45 22.57 -39.83
C TYR A 279 -20.00 21.39 -38.96
N ALA A 280 -20.23 20.14 -39.40
CA ALA A 280 -19.63 18.97 -38.76
C ALA A 280 -18.09 19.05 -38.71
N ILE A 281 -17.45 19.69 -39.70
CA ILE A 281 -15.98 19.82 -39.75
C ILE A 281 -15.45 20.53 -38.51
N TYR A 282 -16.14 21.56 -38.00
CA TYR A 282 -15.74 22.26 -36.78
C TYR A 282 -15.68 21.29 -35.58
N PHE A 283 -16.78 20.57 -35.31
CA PHE A 283 -16.87 19.66 -34.16
C PHE A 283 -15.95 18.45 -34.30
N VAL A 284 -15.82 17.89 -35.51
CA VAL A 284 -14.89 16.78 -35.79
C VAL A 284 -13.45 17.24 -35.61
N SER A 285 -13.07 18.43 -36.10
CA SER A 285 -11.72 18.97 -35.89
C SER A 285 -11.43 19.20 -34.41
N TYR A 286 -12.40 19.73 -33.65
CA TYR A 286 -12.28 19.91 -32.21
C TYR A 286 -12.04 18.59 -31.48
N LEU A 287 -12.84 17.55 -31.77
CA LEU A 287 -12.66 16.23 -31.16
C LEU A 287 -11.33 15.58 -31.56
N CYS A 288 -10.92 15.70 -32.82
CA CYS A 288 -9.63 15.18 -33.26
C CYS A 288 -8.45 15.82 -32.49
N VAL A 289 -8.42 17.14 -32.38
CA VAL A 289 -7.32 17.83 -31.71
C VAL A 289 -7.43 17.70 -30.18
N MET A 290 -8.59 17.96 -29.58
CA MET A 290 -8.73 18.00 -28.13
C MET A 290 -8.79 16.60 -27.50
N LEU A 291 -9.64 15.71 -28.02
CA LEU A 291 -9.84 14.39 -27.42
C LEU A 291 -8.73 13.42 -27.84
N TYR A 292 -8.46 13.27 -29.14
CA TYR A 292 -7.53 12.22 -29.58
C TYR A 292 -6.06 12.62 -29.47
N VAL A 293 -5.73 13.89 -29.66
CA VAL A 293 -4.33 14.36 -29.50
C VAL A 293 -4.08 14.84 -28.08
N MET A 294 -4.75 15.91 -27.62
CA MET A 294 -4.39 16.56 -26.35
C MET A 294 -4.66 15.69 -25.10
N MET A 295 -5.84 15.09 -24.98
CA MET A 295 -6.16 14.25 -23.80
C MET A 295 -5.29 12.99 -23.71
N ASN A 296 -4.98 12.35 -24.85
CA ASN A 296 -4.09 11.19 -24.87
C ASN A 296 -2.62 11.56 -24.62
N LEU A 297 -2.18 12.73 -25.11
CA LEU A 297 -0.84 13.25 -24.82
C LEU A 297 -0.69 13.56 -23.33
N MET A 298 -1.70 14.18 -22.71
CA MET A 298 -1.74 14.39 -21.27
C MET A 298 -1.66 13.07 -20.50
N LEU A 299 -2.41 12.04 -20.90
CA LEU A 299 -2.31 10.70 -20.29
C LEU A 299 -0.89 10.11 -20.40
N ALA A 300 -0.21 10.31 -21.52
CA ALA A 300 1.16 9.84 -21.72
C ALA A 300 2.15 10.56 -20.79
N VAL A 301 2.09 11.89 -20.70
CA VAL A 301 2.93 12.70 -19.79
C VAL A 301 2.69 12.31 -18.33
N VAL A 302 1.43 12.12 -17.93
CA VAL A 302 1.07 11.63 -16.58
C VAL A 302 1.73 10.28 -16.31
N ASN A 303 1.65 9.34 -17.25
CA ASN A 303 2.18 7.99 -17.07
C ASN A 303 3.72 7.96 -16.96
N GLU A 304 4.41 8.75 -17.78
CA GLU A 304 5.88 8.85 -17.76
C GLU A 304 6.37 9.50 -16.46
N THR A 305 5.82 10.66 -16.10
CA THR A 305 6.16 11.38 -14.86
C THR A 305 5.88 10.54 -13.61
N PHE A 306 4.75 9.82 -13.60
CA PHE A 306 4.41 8.90 -12.51
C PHE A 306 5.41 7.74 -12.39
N THR A 307 5.77 7.11 -13.51
CA THR A 307 6.70 5.96 -13.53
C THR A 307 8.09 6.38 -13.07
N SER A 308 8.56 7.55 -13.53
CA SER A 308 9.84 8.13 -13.09
C SER A 308 9.84 8.40 -11.58
N ALA A 309 8.78 9.03 -11.06
CA ALA A 309 8.63 9.31 -9.63
C ALA A 309 8.55 8.02 -8.76
N GLU A 310 7.96 6.93 -9.26
CA GLU A 310 7.98 5.63 -8.58
C GLU A 310 9.39 5.04 -8.49
N ARG A 311 10.16 5.10 -9.58
CA ARG A 311 11.55 4.61 -9.63
C ARG A 311 12.45 5.36 -8.65
N ASP A 312 12.42 6.69 -8.68
CA ASP A 312 13.29 7.52 -7.83
C ASP A 312 12.98 7.33 -6.35
N LYS A 313 11.70 7.14 -6.02
CA LYS A 313 11.26 6.82 -4.67
C LYS A 313 11.73 5.45 -4.22
N PHE A 314 11.70 4.45 -5.11
CA PHE A 314 12.23 3.13 -4.82
C PHE A 314 13.75 3.19 -4.57
N LYS A 315 14.51 3.91 -5.40
CA LYS A 315 15.95 4.20 -5.19
C LYS A 315 16.19 4.80 -3.80
N LYS A 316 15.47 5.89 -3.45
CA LYS A 316 15.60 6.57 -2.15
C LYS A 316 15.30 5.64 -0.97
N LEU A 317 14.22 4.85 -1.04
CA LEU A 317 13.85 3.89 0.02
C LEU A 317 14.90 2.79 0.18
N PHE A 318 15.42 2.28 -0.94
CA PHE A 318 16.44 1.25 -0.93
C PHE A 318 17.75 1.75 -0.31
N LEU A 319 18.23 2.92 -0.73
CA LEU A 319 19.45 3.54 -0.19
C LEU A 319 19.32 3.91 1.29
N HIS A 320 18.13 4.35 1.71
CA HIS A 320 17.87 4.66 3.12
C HIS A 320 17.93 3.41 4.01
N LYS A 321 17.36 2.27 3.57
CA LYS A 321 17.51 0.97 4.25
C LYS A 321 18.98 0.54 4.34
N ARG A 322 19.76 0.73 3.27
CA ARG A 322 21.21 0.46 3.27
C ARG A 322 21.92 1.28 4.35
N ARG A 323 21.66 2.59 4.44
CA ARG A 323 22.28 3.45 5.46
C ARG A 323 21.94 3.00 6.89
N ALA A 324 20.70 2.61 7.15
CA ALA A 324 20.31 2.02 8.44
C ALA A 324 21.12 0.76 8.78
N CYS A 325 21.30 -0.15 7.82
CA CYS A 325 22.14 -1.34 8.02
C CYS A 325 23.60 -0.97 8.33
N GLN A 326 24.16 0.04 7.66
CA GLN A 326 25.53 0.50 7.91
C GLN A 326 25.70 1.08 9.33
N HIS A 327 24.74 1.89 9.79
CA HIS A 327 24.72 2.41 11.16
C HIS A 327 24.61 1.29 12.21
N ALA A 328 23.66 0.37 12.01
CA ALA A 328 23.49 -0.79 12.89
C ALA A 328 24.75 -1.68 12.90
N PHE A 329 25.34 -1.97 11.75
CA PHE A 329 26.57 -2.77 11.66
C PHE A 329 27.72 -2.12 12.44
N LYS A 330 27.89 -0.80 12.32
CA LYS A 330 28.96 -0.07 13.04
C LYS A 330 28.84 -0.16 14.57
N LEU A 331 27.61 -0.21 15.11
CA LEU A 331 27.36 -0.35 16.56
C LEU A 331 27.60 -1.78 17.07
N LEU A 332 27.37 -2.77 16.22
CA LEU A 332 27.43 -4.19 16.59
C LEU A 332 28.83 -4.79 16.47
N VAL A 333 29.77 -4.05 15.91
CA VAL A 333 31.12 -4.53 15.67
C VAL A 333 32.09 -4.00 16.74
N SER A 334 32.94 -4.90 17.24
CA SER A 334 33.98 -4.54 18.21
C SER A 334 35.09 -3.70 17.57
N LYS A 335 35.70 -2.78 18.33
CA LYS A 335 36.87 -2.00 17.87
C LYS A 335 38.06 -2.86 17.41
N GLN A 336 38.14 -4.11 17.88
CA GLN A 336 39.21 -5.05 17.52
C GLN A 336 39.02 -5.69 16.14
N ASN A 337 37.78 -5.83 15.66
CA ASN A 337 37.45 -6.48 14.38
C ASN A 337 36.40 -5.67 13.61
N PRO A 338 36.74 -4.49 13.05
CA PRO A 338 35.77 -3.54 12.47
C PRO A 338 34.97 -4.07 11.26
N ASN A 339 35.39 -5.19 10.66
CA ASN A 339 34.82 -5.68 9.41
C ASN A 339 33.98 -6.97 9.58
N GLN A 340 33.86 -7.51 10.79
CA GLN A 340 33.24 -8.83 11.02
C GLN A 340 32.32 -8.83 12.24
N MET A 341 31.08 -9.29 12.04
CA MET A 341 30.09 -9.54 13.10
C MET A 341 29.98 -11.04 13.36
N ARG A 342 30.10 -11.48 14.63
CA ARG A 342 29.92 -12.90 15.01
C ARG A 342 28.45 -13.19 15.36
N PHE A 343 28.14 -14.47 15.52
CA PHE A 343 26.79 -14.94 15.84
C PHE A 343 26.23 -14.35 17.14
N ARG A 344 27.02 -14.23 18.21
CA ARG A 344 26.56 -13.66 19.49
C ARG A 344 26.01 -12.23 19.35
N GLN A 345 26.67 -11.37 18.55
CA GLN A 345 26.16 -10.02 18.32
C GLN A 345 24.90 -10.01 17.45
N PHE A 346 24.81 -10.93 16.49
CA PHE A 346 23.63 -11.08 15.64
C PHE A 346 22.41 -11.61 16.42
N GLU A 347 22.62 -12.57 17.32
CA GLU A 347 21.59 -13.08 18.23
C GLU A 347 21.08 -11.96 19.16
N GLY A 348 22.00 -11.18 19.75
CA GLY A 348 21.66 -10.04 20.59
C GLY A 348 20.79 -9.00 19.86
N LEU A 349 21.15 -8.66 18.62
CA LEU A 349 20.35 -7.79 17.76
C LEU A 349 18.95 -8.36 17.50
N MET A 350 18.87 -9.64 17.11
CA MET A 350 17.60 -10.28 16.72
C MET A 350 16.63 -10.43 17.88
N ARG A 351 17.13 -10.51 19.11
CA ARG A 351 16.29 -10.51 20.32
C ARG A 351 15.43 -9.24 20.44
N TYR A 352 15.94 -8.09 20.02
CA TYR A 352 15.22 -6.82 20.04
C TYR A 352 14.48 -6.55 18.73
N TYR A 353 15.14 -6.76 17.58
CA TYR A 353 14.55 -6.44 16.27
C TYR A 353 13.45 -7.43 15.83
N ALA A 354 13.57 -8.71 16.19
CA ALA A 354 12.65 -9.77 15.77
C ALA A 354 12.36 -10.77 16.92
N PRO A 355 11.69 -10.32 18.01
CA PRO A 355 11.49 -11.14 19.22
C PRO A 355 10.63 -12.39 18.99
N ASN A 356 9.85 -12.44 17.91
CA ASN A 356 8.98 -13.56 17.57
C ASN A 356 9.72 -14.73 16.89
N LYS A 357 11.00 -14.57 16.52
CA LYS A 357 11.78 -15.61 15.84
C LYS A 357 12.46 -16.52 16.86
N SER A 358 12.46 -17.82 16.59
CA SER A 358 13.17 -18.78 17.45
C SER A 358 14.68 -18.68 17.26
N THR A 359 15.46 -19.17 18.25
CA THR A 359 16.92 -19.23 18.14
C THR A 359 17.38 -20.05 16.94
N LEU A 360 16.67 -21.13 16.61
CA LEU A 360 16.89 -21.92 15.39
C LEU A 360 16.70 -21.08 14.12
N ASP A 361 15.64 -20.28 14.05
CA ASP A 361 15.40 -19.40 12.91
C ASP A 361 16.54 -18.39 12.74
N ILE A 362 17.01 -17.80 13.85
CA ILE A 362 18.13 -16.85 13.86
C ILE A 362 19.41 -17.51 13.34
N ILE A 363 19.66 -18.78 13.66
CA ILE A 363 20.80 -19.54 13.14
C ILE A 363 20.68 -19.75 11.63
N PHE A 364 19.50 -20.14 11.13
CA PHE A 364 19.28 -20.29 9.68
C PHE A 364 19.46 -18.96 8.96
N MET A 365 18.96 -17.88 9.55
CA MET A 365 19.14 -16.52 9.03
C MET A 365 20.63 -16.15 8.94
N PHE A 366 21.40 -16.36 10.02
CA PHE A 366 22.83 -16.09 10.04
C PHE A 366 23.59 -16.93 9.00
N ARG A 367 23.28 -18.22 8.91
CA ARG A 367 23.90 -19.14 7.95
C ARG A 367 23.60 -18.73 6.50
N HIS A 368 22.36 -18.34 6.22
CA HIS A 368 21.95 -17.91 4.90
C HIS A 368 22.67 -16.63 4.44
N MET A 369 22.84 -15.66 5.35
CA MET A 369 23.60 -14.44 5.03
C MET A 369 25.11 -14.70 4.88
N ASN A 370 25.66 -15.68 5.61
CA ASN A 370 27.06 -16.05 5.54
C ASN A 370 27.37 -16.91 4.30
N GLY A 371 27.26 -16.29 3.13
CA GLY A 371 27.61 -16.90 1.85
C GLY A 371 29.11 -17.15 1.72
N SER A 372 29.95 -16.35 2.39
CA SER A 372 31.42 -16.52 2.39
C SER A 372 31.91 -17.75 3.17
N GLY A 373 31.10 -18.29 4.09
CA GLY A 373 31.48 -19.43 4.93
C GLY A 373 32.56 -19.11 5.98
N SER A 374 32.80 -17.83 6.26
CA SER A 374 33.89 -17.37 7.13
C SER A 374 33.60 -17.49 8.64
N GLY A 375 32.38 -17.91 9.02
CA GLY A 375 31.91 -17.92 10.42
C GLY A 375 31.54 -16.55 11.00
N ALA A 376 31.71 -15.46 10.23
CA ALA A 376 31.30 -14.11 10.58
C ALA A 376 30.59 -13.41 9.40
N LEU A 377 29.87 -12.32 9.66
CA LEU A 377 29.20 -11.52 8.63
C LEU A 377 29.99 -10.25 8.32
N SER A 378 30.21 -9.99 7.03
CA SER A 378 30.69 -8.71 6.52
C SER A 378 29.57 -7.66 6.44
N CYS A 379 29.93 -6.39 6.27
CA CYS A 379 28.94 -5.32 6.10
C CYS A 379 28.06 -5.54 4.86
N GLU A 380 28.60 -6.10 3.77
CA GLU A 380 27.83 -6.36 2.54
C GLU A 380 26.85 -7.52 2.70
N GLU A 381 27.26 -8.60 3.38
CA GLU A 381 26.37 -9.72 3.72
C GLU A 381 25.26 -9.28 4.68
N PHE A 382 25.57 -8.38 5.63
CA PHE A 382 24.59 -7.84 6.57
C PHE A 382 23.50 -6.98 5.90
N LEU A 383 23.73 -6.42 4.71
CA LEU A 383 22.68 -5.68 3.98
C LEU A 383 21.45 -6.55 3.67
N ALA A 384 21.63 -7.86 3.55
CA ALA A 384 20.54 -8.82 3.30
C ALA A 384 19.63 -9.06 4.53
N VAL A 385 19.92 -8.45 5.69
CA VAL A 385 19.16 -8.65 6.94
C VAL A 385 17.66 -8.42 6.78
N TYR A 386 17.26 -7.39 6.01
CA TYR A 386 15.84 -7.12 5.75
C TYR A 386 15.16 -8.23 4.97
N ASP A 387 15.86 -8.88 4.05
CA ASP A 387 15.28 -9.95 3.23
C ASP A 387 15.17 -11.24 4.04
N VAL A 388 16.20 -11.52 4.81
CA VAL A 388 16.31 -12.73 5.62
C VAL A 388 15.33 -12.73 6.79
N THR A 389 15.05 -11.57 7.38
CA THR A 389 14.03 -11.44 8.44
C THR A 389 12.61 -11.73 7.95
N THR A 390 12.35 -11.62 6.64
CA THR A 390 11.06 -11.99 6.03
C THR A 390 10.90 -13.47 5.75
N LEU A 391 11.97 -14.26 5.87
CA LEU A 391 11.92 -15.71 5.67
C LEU A 391 11.19 -16.39 6.85
N GLU A 392 10.29 -17.29 6.50
CA GLU A 392 9.68 -18.24 7.42
C GLU A 392 10.28 -19.61 7.17
N TRP A 393 10.98 -20.14 8.18
CA TRP A 393 11.69 -21.41 8.08
C TRP A 393 10.74 -22.55 8.44
N GLU A 394 10.55 -23.46 7.49
CA GLU A 394 9.86 -24.72 7.74
C GLU A 394 10.83 -25.88 7.51
N PRO A 395 10.80 -26.93 8.35
CA PRO A 395 11.56 -28.14 8.05
C PRO A 395 11.06 -28.70 6.72
N LYS A 396 11.97 -29.14 5.86
CA LYS A 396 11.58 -29.82 4.62
C LYS A 396 10.86 -31.12 4.99
N TYR A 397 9.54 -31.11 4.96
CA TYR A 397 8.73 -32.27 5.29
C TYR A 397 9.18 -33.45 4.42
N SER A 398 9.62 -34.53 5.08
CA SER A 398 9.66 -35.85 4.45
C SER A 398 8.28 -36.16 3.89
N GLY A 399 8.17 -36.78 2.71
CA GLY A 399 6.90 -37.09 2.03
C GLY A 399 5.97 -38.08 2.74
N ILE A 400 6.03 -38.17 4.07
CA ILE A 400 5.20 -39.00 4.93
C ILE A 400 3.83 -38.33 5.08
N PRO A 401 2.73 -38.99 4.68
CA PRO A 401 1.38 -38.42 4.82
C PRO A 401 1.00 -38.17 6.29
N TRP A 402 0.26 -37.09 6.55
CA TRP A 402 -0.13 -36.67 7.91
C TRP A 402 -0.92 -37.75 8.69
N TYR A 403 -1.64 -38.62 7.99
CA TYR A 403 -2.47 -39.67 8.55
C TYR A 403 -1.69 -40.96 8.90
N HIS A 404 -0.37 -41.00 8.74
CA HIS A 404 0.44 -42.18 9.11
C HIS A 404 0.43 -42.47 10.62
N ALA A 405 0.26 -41.44 11.46
CA ALA A 405 0.12 -41.59 12.92
C ALA A 405 -1.35 -41.71 13.38
N ALA A 406 -2.31 -41.72 12.46
CA ALA A 406 -3.73 -41.72 12.78
C ALA A 406 -4.27 -43.15 13.00
N TRP A 407 -5.46 -43.23 13.59
CA TRP A 407 -6.12 -44.52 13.85
C TRP A 407 -6.33 -45.31 12.55
N HIS A 408 -6.09 -46.63 12.60
CA HIS A 408 -6.14 -47.54 11.45
C HIS A 408 -7.34 -47.38 10.49
N PRO A 409 -8.60 -47.23 10.95
CA PRO A 409 -9.74 -46.99 10.04
C PRO A 409 -9.69 -45.62 9.36
N LEU A 410 -9.22 -44.59 10.07
CA LEU A 410 -9.04 -43.24 9.51
C LEU A 410 -7.92 -43.22 8.48
N GLN A 411 -6.86 -44.02 8.69
CA GLN A 411 -5.79 -44.21 7.73
C GLN A 411 -6.30 -44.77 6.39
N ILE A 412 -7.19 -45.77 6.42
CA ILE A 412 -7.81 -46.34 5.21
C ILE A 412 -8.67 -45.30 4.48
N LEU A 413 -9.43 -44.49 5.24
CA LEU A 413 -10.27 -43.45 4.65
C LEU A 413 -9.42 -42.32 4.03
N CYS A 414 -8.34 -41.92 4.69
CA CYS A 414 -7.43 -40.89 4.18
C CYS A 414 -6.61 -41.38 2.98
N THR A 415 -6.14 -42.64 2.95
CA THR A 415 -5.48 -43.21 1.76
C THR A 415 -6.45 -43.32 0.58
N GLY A 416 -7.71 -43.69 0.83
CA GLY A 416 -8.77 -43.67 -0.17
C GLY A 416 -9.04 -42.26 -0.71
N ALA A 417 -9.18 -41.26 0.18
CA ALA A 417 -9.38 -39.86 -0.20
C ALA A 417 -8.19 -39.30 -1.00
N HIS A 418 -6.96 -39.60 -0.58
CA HIS A 418 -5.75 -39.22 -1.30
C HIS A 418 -5.71 -39.86 -2.70
N SER A 419 -6.05 -41.14 -2.81
CA SER A 419 -6.14 -41.85 -4.10
C SER A 419 -7.20 -41.26 -5.03
N ALA A 420 -8.33 -40.82 -4.48
CA ALA A 420 -9.39 -40.15 -5.24
C ALA A 420 -8.94 -38.78 -5.79
N ILE A 421 -8.19 -38.00 -5.01
CA ILE A 421 -7.66 -36.68 -5.44
C ILE A 421 -6.59 -36.85 -6.53
N MET A 422 -5.73 -37.86 -6.41
CA MET A 422 -4.65 -38.12 -7.36
C MET A 422 -5.15 -38.67 -8.70
N TRP A 423 -6.44 -38.98 -8.81
CA TRP A 423 -7.04 -39.40 -10.06
C TRP A 423 -7.07 -38.23 -11.07
N PRO A 424 -6.49 -38.38 -12.28
CA PRO A 424 -6.32 -37.28 -13.23
C PRO A 424 -7.65 -36.64 -13.70
N TYR A 425 -8.76 -37.36 -13.58
CA TYR A 425 -10.10 -36.89 -13.97
C TYR A 425 -10.89 -36.23 -12.83
N PHE A 426 -10.40 -36.28 -11.59
CA PHE A 426 -11.12 -35.75 -10.43
C PHE A 426 -11.43 -34.25 -10.58
N GLU A 427 -10.41 -33.45 -10.93
CA GLU A 427 -10.60 -32.01 -11.17
C GLU A 427 -11.53 -31.75 -12.37
N THR A 428 -11.44 -32.55 -13.44
CA THR A 428 -12.32 -32.45 -14.61
C THR A 428 -13.79 -32.71 -14.24
N LEU A 429 -14.05 -33.69 -13.37
CA LEU A 429 -15.39 -33.98 -12.85
C LEU A 429 -15.92 -32.80 -12.03
N VAL A 430 -15.10 -32.20 -11.16
CA VAL A 430 -15.47 -31.01 -10.39
C VAL A 430 -15.82 -29.85 -11.32
N TYR A 431 -15.05 -29.60 -12.39
CA TYR A 431 -15.39 -28.59 -13.39
C TYR A 431 -16.70 -28.89 -14.13
N ALA A 432 -16.92 -30.16 -14.50
CA ALA A 432 -18.17 -30.57 -15.13
C ALA A 432 -19.37 -30.33 -14.20
N ALA A 433 -19.23 -30.59 -12.90
CA ALA A 433 -20.25 -30.29 -11.90
C ALA A 433 -20.50 -28.78 -11.75
N ILE A 434 -19.47 -27.94 -11.82
CA ILE A 434 -19.59 -26.47 -11.80
C ILE A 434 -20.34 -25.97 -13.05
N ILE A 435 -19.97 -26.47 -14.24
CA ILE A 435 -20.63 -26.09 -15.50
C ILE A 435 -22.09 -26.57 -15.49
N GLY A 436 -22.34 -27.81 -15.06
CA GLY A 436 -23.70 -28.34 -14.89
C GLY A 436 -24.54 -27.51 -13.92
N ASN A 437 -23.93 -27.04 -12.82
CA ASN A 437 -24.59 -26.11 -11.90
C ASN A 437 -24.96 -24.78 -12.56
N GLY A 438 -24.06 -24.22 -13.38
CA GLY A 438 -24.32 -23.00 -14.14
C GLY A 438 -25.46 -23.16 -15.15
N ILE A 439 -25.48 -24.27 -15.88
CA ILE A 439 -26.56 -24.59 -16.84
C ILE A 439 -27.90 -24.75 -16.10
N ALA A 440 -27.92 -25.50 -14.99
CA ALA A 440 -29.12 -25.67 -14.17
C ALA A 440 -29.64 -24.32 -13.65
N MET A 441 -28.74 -23.42 -13.23
CA MET A 441 -29.09 -22.07 -12.79
C MET A 441 -29.71 -21.24 -13.91
N THR A 442 -29.12 -21.26 -15.11
CA THR A 442 -29.65 -20.54 -16.28
C THR A 442 -31.03 -21.06 -16.68
N PHE A 443 -31.22 -22.38 -16.70
CA PHE A 443 -32.52 -22.98 -17.00
C PHE A 443 -33.60 -22.52 -16.00
N ARG A 444 -33.27 -22.48 -14.71
CA ARG A 444 -34.18 -21.99 -13.66
C ARG A 444 -34.48 -20.50 -13.77
N LEU A 445 -33.53 -19.69 -14.23
CA LEU A 445 -33.76 -18.27 -14.46
C LEU A 445 -34.77 -18.06 -15.60
N ILE A 446 -34.72 -18.89 -16.64
CA ILE A 446 -35.64 -18.86 -17.77
C ILE A 446 -37.04 -19.35 -17.38
N GLU A 447 -37.14 -20.33 -16.48
CA GLU A 447 -38.42 -20.87 -15.98
C GLU A 447 -39.16 -19.94 -14.97
N SER A 448 -38.60 -18.75 -14.69
CA SER A 448 -39.12 -17.82 -13.68
C SER A 448 -40.58 -17.41 -13.95
N THR A 449 -41.48 -17.73 -13.01
CA THR A 449 -42.91 -17.37 -13.02
C THR A 449 -43.12 -15.90 -12.60
N SER A 450 -44.31 -15.34 -12.87
CA SER A 450 -44.71 -13.95 -12.56
C SER A 450 -44.63 -13.55 -11.07
N ASP A 451 -44.70 -14.50 -10.13
CA ASP A 451 -44.52 -14.24 -8.70
C ASP A 451 -43.02 -14.20 -8.33
N HIS A 452 -42.42 -13.00 -8.32
CA HIS A 452 -40.99 -12.81 -8.05
C HIS A 452 -40.52 -13.46 -6.74
N ILE A 453 -41.25 -13.30 -5.63
CA ILE A 453 -40.85 -13.84 -4.31
C ILE A 453 -40.81 -15.37 -4.31
N LYS A 454 -41.83 -16.02 -4.88
CA LYS A 454 -41.87 -17.48 -5.00
C LYS A 454 -40.83 -17.97 -6.00
N SER A 455 -40.54 -17.21 -7.04
CA SER A 455 -39.47 -17.50 -8.00
C SER A 455 -38.08 -17.49 -7.32
N TYR A 456 -37.80 -16.48 -6.48
CA TYR A 456 -36.54 -16.41 -5.71
C TYR A 456 -36.39 -17.54 -4.69
N GLN A 457 -37.48 -17.88 -3.98
CA GLN A 457 -37.46 -19.01 -3.05
C GLN A 457 -37.27 -20.35 -3.78
N LYS A 458 -37.96 -20.57 -4.90
CA LYS A 458 -37.74 -21.73 -5.77
C LYS A 458 -36.32 -21.78 -6.32
N PHE A 459 -35.74 -20.63 -6.65
CA PHE A 459 -34.35 -20.54 -7.08
C PHE A 459 -33.36 -20.77 -5.94
N ALA A 460 -33.68 -20.43 -4.69
CA ALA A 460 -32.77 -20.59 -3.56
C ALA A 460 -32.80 -21.98 -2.90
N ALA A 461 -33.98 -22.58 -2.78
CA ALA A 461 -34.21 -23.81 -2.01
C ALA A 461 -34.60 -25.01 -2.88
N SER A 462 -34.07 -25.07 -4.11
CA SER A 462 -34.33 -26.17 -5.02
C SER A 462 -33.50 -27.42 -4.74
N TRP A 463 -33.97 -28.57 -5.22
CA TRP A 463 -33.25 -29.84 -5.12
C TRP A 463 -31.87 -29.77 -5.79
N ASP A 464 -31.73 -29.06 -6.91
CA ASP A 464 -30.46 -28.88 -7.62
C ASP A 464 -29.47 -28.06 -6.78
N THR A 465 -29.95 -27.10 -5.98
CA THR A 465 -29.10 -26.32 -5.07
C THR A 465 -28.51 -27.19 -3.96
N LEU A 466 -29.33 -28.09 -3.39
CA LEU A 466 -28.87 -29.05 -2.38
C LEU A 466 -27.93 -30.10 -2.98
N LEU A 467 -28.23 -30.59 -4.19
CA LEU A 467 -27.39 -31.57 -4.88
C LEU A 467 -26.00 -31.02 -5.19
N PHE A 468 -25.90 -29.89 -5.91
CA PHE A 468 -24.60 -29.30 -6.23
C PHE A 468 -23.90 -28.74 -5.00
N GLY A 469 -24.65 -28.16 -4.05
CA GLY A 469 -24.08 -27.73 -2.77
C GLY A 469 -23.45 -28.88 -1.98
N GLY A 470 -24.15 -30.01 -1.89
CA GLY A 470 -23.66 -31.23 -1.26
C GLY A 470 -22.42 -31.77 -1.94
N LEU A 471 -22.41 -31.85 -3.29
CA LEU A 471 -21.24 -32.29 -4.06
C LEU A 471 -20.00 -31.43 -3.78
N PHE A 472 -20.14 -30.11 -3.66
CA PHE A 472 -19.01 -29.22 -3.34
C PHE A 472 -18.55 -29.31 -1.88
N VAL A 473 -19.44 -29.61 -0.94
CA VAL A 473 -19.05 -29.87 0.45
C VAL A 473 -18.30 -31.20 0.54
N ILE A 474 -18.78 -32.24 -0.15
CA ILE A 474 -18.11 -33.55 -0.22
C ILE A 474 -16.72 -33.41 -0.87
N GLU A 475 -16.62 -32.67 -1.98
CA GLU A 475 -15.33 -32.34 -2.61
C GLU A 475 -14.35 -31.69 -1.62
N ALA A 476 -14.80 -30.66 -0.90
CA ALA A 476 -13.98 -29.97 0.08
C ALA A 476 -13.53 -30.90 1.23
N LEU A 477 -14.41 -31.77 1.71
CA LEU A 477 -14.09 -32.76 2.74
C LEU A 477 -13.07 -33.81 2.24
N ILE A 478 -13.24 -34.33 1.03
CA ILE A 478 -12.28 -35.28 0.43
C ILE A 478 -10.90 -34.62 0.33
N LYS A 479 -10.84 -33.38 -0.18
CA LYS A 479 -9.58 -32.62 -0.29
C LYS A 479 -8.94 -32.33 1.07
N ALA A 480 -9.74 -31.93 2.06
CA ALA A 480 -9.26 -31.66 3.41
C ALA A 480 -8.68 -32.92 4.08
N LEU A 481 -9.31 -34.09 3.88
CA LEU A 481 -8.84 -35.36 4.43
C LEU A 481 -7.62 -35.93 3.69
N GLY A 482 -7.57 -35.81 2.36
CA GLY A 482 -6.49 -36.37 1.55
C GLY A 482 -5.20 -35.54 1.53
N LEU A 483 -5.28 -34.22 1.67
CA LEU A 483 -4.13 -33.30 1.75
C LEU A 483 -3.77 -32.93 3.20
N GLY A 484 -4.73 -33.00 4.12
CA GLY A 484 -4.61 -32.49 5.48
C GLY A 484 -5.00 -31.01 5.59
N MET A 485 -5.55 -30.61 6.74
CA MET A 485 -6.11 -29.26 6.95
C MET A 485 -5.11 -28.13 6.68
N ARG A 486 -3.85 -28.28 7.11
CA ARG A 486 -2.80 -27.26 6.93
C ARG A 486 -2.48 -27.03 5.45
N GLN A 487 -2.28 -28.12 4.69
CA GLN A 487 -1.96 -28.03 3.26
C GLN A 487 -3.20 -27.67 2.41
N TYR A 488 -4.39 -28.04 2.86
CA TYR A 488 -5.63 -27.61 2.22
C TYR A 488 -5.84 -26.09 2.34
N LEU A 489 -5.70 -25.54 3.54
CA LEU A 489 -5.90 -24.11 3.82
C LEU A 489 -4.77 -23.22 3.29
N SER A 490 -3.56 -23.76 3.07
CA SER A 490 -2.45 -22.99 2.48
C SER A 490 -2.70 -22.62 1.01
N SER A 491 -3.55 -23.38 0.30
CA SER A 491 -3.93 -23.07 -1.08
C SER A 491 -5.08 -22.06 -1.13
N GLY A 492 -4.80 -20.86 -1.65
CA GLY A 492 -5.81 -19.80 -1.78
C GLY A 492 -7.03 -20.18 -2.62
N TRP A 493 -6.89 -21.08 -3.61
CA TRP A 493 -8.03 -21.57 -4.39
C TRP A 493 -8.91 -22.55 -3.62
N ASN A 494 -8.31 -23.38 -2.77
CA ASN A 494 -9.06 -24.27 -1.89
C ASN A 494 -9.79 -23.47 -0.81
N LEU A 495 -9.16 -22.43 -0.25
CA LEU A 495 -9.78 -21.50 0.69
C LEU A 495 -10.96 -20.75 0.04
N PHE A 496 -10.82 -20.32 -1.21
CA PHE A 496 -11.90 -19.72 -1.99
C PHE A 496 -13.06 -20.69 -2.22
N ASP A 497 -12.75 -21.94 -2.60
CA ASP A 497 -13.75 -22.98 -2.82
C ASP A 497 -14.51 -23.27 -1.50
N LEU A 498 -13.79 -23.44 -0.38
CA LEU A 498 -14.38 -23.62 0.96
C LEU A 498 -15.27 -22.42 1.34
N GLY A 499 -14.76 -21.20 1.20
CA GLY A 499 -15.49 -19.98 1.54
C GLY A 499 -16.77 -19.82 0.71
N ALA A 500 -16.72 -20.06 -0.60
CA ALA A 500 -17.89 -20.03 -1.45
C ALA A 500 -18.92 -21.11 -1.09
N SER A 501 -18.48 -22.31 -0.68
CA SER A 501 -19.37 -23.38 -0.20
C SER A 501 -20.05 -22.99 1.12
N ILE A 502 -19.31 -22.41 2.06
CA ILE A 502 -19.85 -21.97 3.36
C ILE A 502 -20.83 -20.81 3.17
N MET A 503 -20.46 -19.75 2.44
CA MET A 503 -21.30 -18.56 2.23
C MET A 503 -22.65 -18.91 1.64
N SER A 504 -22.67 -19.89 0.75
CA SER A 504 -23.89 -20.32 0.08
C SER A 504 -24.73 -21.30 0.91
N LEU A 505 -24.11 -22.09 1.79
CA LEU A 505 -24.83 -22.86 2.81
C LEU A 505 -25.49 -21.93 3.83
N VAL A 506 -24.75 -20.93 4.31
CA VAL A 506 -25.25 -19.88 5.20
C VAL A 506 -26.39 -19.12 4.52
N ALA A 507 -26.23 -18.71 3.26
CA ALA A 507 -27.28 -18.06 2.50
C ALA A 507 -28.57 -18.90 2.42
N ALA A 508 -28.46 -20.22 2.14
CA ALA A 508 -29.61 -21.11 2.10
C ALA A 508 -30.29 -21.25 3.48
N CYS A 509 -29.51 -21.29 4.57
CA CYS A 509 -30.03 -21.32 5.93
C CYS A 509 -30.74 -20.00 6.30
N CYS A 510 -30.11 -18.85 5.99
CA CYS A 510 -30.66 -17.52 6.23
C CYS A 510 -31.95 -17.27 5.44
N LEU A 511 -32.06 -17.71 4.19
CA LEU A 511 -33.31 -17.60 3.42
C LEU A 511 -34.44 -18.44 4.02
N ARG A 512 -34.13 -19.55 4.70
CA ARG A 512 -35.13 -20.37 5.41
C ARG A 512 -35.63 -19.68 6.68
N LEU A 513 -34.75 -18.94 7.36
CA LEU A 513 -35.09 -18.20 8.58
C LEU A 513 -35.74 -16.84 8.28
N PHE A 514 -35.27 -16.15 7.25
CA PHE A 514 -35.69 -14.80 6.83
C PHE A 514 -36.08 -14.78 5.35
N PRO A 515 -37.32 -15.18 5.01
CA PRO A 515 -37.76 -15.33 3.61
C PRO A 515 -37.77 -14.02 2.80
N ASN A 516 -37.74 -12.87 3.48
CA ASN A 516 -37.74 -11.55 2.84
C ASN A 516 -36.33 -11.07 2.44
N ALA A 517 -35.27 -11.77 2.86
CA ALA A 517 -33.88 -11.36 2.61
C ALA A 517 -33.37 -11.86 1.23
N ILE A 518 -33.95 -11.32 0.15
CA ILE A 518 -33.68 -11.73 -1.25
C ILE A 518 -32.19 -11.58 -1.63
N PHE A 519 -31.46 -10.66 -1.00
CA PHE A 519 -30.03 -10.42 -1.26
C PHE A 519 -29.15 -11.69 -1.09
N PHE A 520 -29.48 -12.60 -0.18
CA PHE A 520 -28.72 -13.83 0.03
C PHE A 520 -28.71 -14.76 -1.20
N VAL A 521 -29.65 -14.60 -2.13
CA VAL A 521 -29.71 -15.37 -3.39
C VAL A 521 -28.46 -15.12 -4.27
N ILE A 522 -27.82 -13.95 -4.15
CA ILE A 522 -26.65 -13.55 -4.95
C ILE A 522 -25.42 -14.44 -4.67
N PHE A 523 -25.31 -15.05 -3.49
CA PHE A 523 -24.18 -15.92 -3.16
C PHE A 523 -24.14 -17.22 -3.99
N ARG A 524 -25.26 -17.63 -4.60
CA ARG A 524 -25.35 -18.86 -5.40
C ARG A 524 -24.55 -18.74 -6.72
N PRO A 525 -24.75 -17.70 -7.57
CA PRO A 525 -23.92 -17.46 -8.75
C PRO A 525 -22.41 -17.32 -8.47
N LEU A 526 -22.00 -16.83 -7.30
CA LEU A 526 -20.58 -16.64 -6.98
C LEU A 526 -19.76 -17.93 -7.01
N ARG A 527 -20.40 -19.10 -6.83
CA ARG A 527 -19.73 -20.41 -6.99
C ARG A 527 -19.22 -20.64 -8.43
N LEU A 528 -19.83 -20.00 -9.44
CA LEU A 528 -19.40 -20.10 -10.83
C LEU A 528 -18.07 -19.41 -11.09
N LEU A 529 -17.64 -18.49 -10.20
CA LEU A 529 -16.31 -17.87 -10.26
C LEU A 529 -15.20 -18.91 -10.15
N ARG A 530 -15.48 -20.09 -9.56
CA ARG A 530 -14.55 -21.23 -9.54
C ARG A 530 -14.15 -21.68 -10.95
N LEU A 531 -14.98 -21.48 -11.97
CA LEU A 531 -14.65 -21.83 -13.35
C LEU A 531 -13.43 -21.05 -13.88
N PHE A 532 -13.16 -19.85 -13.33
CA PHE A 532 -11.98 -19.08 -13.70
C PHE A 532 -10.67 -19.78 -13.35
N LYS A 533 -10.67 -20.78 -12.44
CA LYS A 533 -9.47 -21.56 -12.14
C LYS A 533 -9.07 -22.52 -13.28
N MET A 534 -9.97 -22.83 -14.22
CA MET A 534 -9.70 -23.75 -15.33
C MET A 534 -8.63 -23.22 -16.30
N LYS A 535 -8.73 -21.94 -16.69
CA LYS A 535 -7.81 -21.33 -17.67
C LYS A 535 -6.61 -20.69 -16.98
N LYS A 536 -5.39 -21.07 -17.40
CA LYS A 536 -4.12 -20.51 -16.86
C LYS A 536 -4.13 -18.98 -16.87
N ARG A 537 -4.53 -18.36 -17.98
CA ARG A 537 -4.59 -16.90 -18.13
C ARG A 537 -5.45 -16.22 -17.05
N TYR A 538 -6.61 -16.79 -16.71
CA TYR A 538 -7.49 -16.21 -15.68
C TYR A 538 -6.91 -16.36 -14.28
N ARG A 539 -6.34 -17.54 -13.95
CA ARG A 539 -5.62 -17.72 -12.68
C ARG A 539 -4.51 -16.69 -12.50
N ASP A 540 -3.80 -16.38 -13.58
CA ASP A 540 -2.71 -15.42 -13.56
C ASP A 540 -3.23 -14.02 -13.23
N VAL A 541 -4.30 -13.58 -13.89
CA VAL A 541 -5.01 -12.30 -13.65
C VAL A 541 -5.58 -12.20 -12.24
N PHE A 542 -6.32 -13.20 -11.74
CA PHE A 542 -6.84 -13.14 -10.36
C PHE A 542 -5.71 -13.16 -9.33
N GLY A 543 -4.66 -13.94 -9.61
CA GLY A 543 -3.46 -13.92 -8.80
C GLY A 543 -2.78 -12.54 -8.80
N THR A 544 -2.80 -11.80 -9.92
CA THR A 544 -2.18 -10.45 -9.97
C THR A 544 -3.01 -9.52 -9.10
N LEU A 545 -4.33 -9.55 -9.25
CA LEU A 545 -5.28 -8.75 -8.47
C LEU A 545 -5.11 -8.94 -6.97
N VAL A 546 -4.98 -10.19 -6.48
CA VAL A 546 -4.79 -10.45 -5.04
C VAL A 546 -3.47 -9.88 -4.53
N ILE A 547 -2.37 -10.03 -5.30
CA ILE A 547 -1.07 -9.47 -4.91
C ILE A 547 -1.06 -7.94 -4.95
N LEU A 548 -1.80 -7.34 -5.89
CA LEU A 548 -1.94 -5.89 -6.03
C LEU A 548 -3.04 -5.29 -5.14
N SER A 549 -3.81 -6.11 -4.42
CA SER A 549 -4.92 -5.67 -3.58
C SER A 549 -4.53 -4.60 -2.54
N PRO A 550 -3.37 -4.68 -1.85
CA PRO A 550 -2.96 -3.63 -0.91
C PRO A 550 -2.74 -2.26 -1.58
N LEU A 551 -2.25 -2.27 -2.82
CA LEU A 551 -2.10 -1.06 -3.64
C LEU A 551 -3.49 -0.52 -4.02
N MET A 552 -4.39 -1.39 -4.50
CA MET A 552 -5.77 -1.00 -4.86
C MET A 552 -6.56 -0.45 -3.66
N CYS A 553 -6.36 -1.00 -2.48
CA CYS A 553 -6.97 -0.48 -1.26
C CYS A 553 -6.45 0.93 -0.95
N SER A 554 -5.14 1.14 -1.08
CA SER A 554 -4.54 2.46 -0.87
C SER A 554 -5.07 3.49 -1.87
N THR A 555 -5.20 3.15 -3.16
CA THR A 555 -5.75 4.06 -4.18
C THR A 555 -7.24 4.32 -3.99
N ALA A 556 -8.03 3.31 -3.60
CA ALA A 556 -9.44 3.47 -3.27
C ALA A 556 -9.64 4.44 -2.09
N ILE A 557 -8.80 4.35 -1.05
CA ILE A 557 -8.84 5.30 0.07
C ILE A 557 -8.52 6.73 -0.40
N VAL A 558 -7.56 6.91 -1.31
CA VAL A 558 -7.26 8.25 -1.88
C VAL A 558 -8.49 8.81 -2.61
N MET A 559 -9.19 7.99 -3.40
CA MET A 559 -10.45 8.40 -4.04
C MET A 559 -11.53 8.76 -3.02
N LEU A 560 -11.68 7.99 -1.95
CA LEU A 560 -12.63 8.30 -0.88
C LEU A 560 -12.27 9.60 -0.14
N ILE A 561 -10.98 9.89 0.07
CA ILE A 561 -10.54 11.15 0.68
C ILE A 561 -10.87 12.33 -0.24
N LEU A 562 -10.67 12.16 -1.55
CA LEU A 562 -11.05 13.17 -2.54
C LEU A 562 -12.56 13.42 -2.52
N TYR A 563 -13.37 12.35 -2.51
CA TYR A 563 -14.83 12.47 -2.42
C TYR A 563 -15.26 13.11 -1.11
N TYR A 564 -14.64 12.76 0.01
CA TYR A 564 -14.93 13.39 1.30
C TYR A 564 -14.68 14.90 1.23
N PHE A 565 -13.52 15.33 0.71
CA PHE A 565 -13.19 16.75 0.58
C PHE A 565 -14.24 17.52 -0.24
N PHE A 566 -14.57 17.02 -1.43
CA PHE A 566 -15.59 17.65 -2.28
C PHE A 566 -17.00 17.52 -1.72
N ALA A 567 -17.35 16.41 -1.07
CA ALA A 567 -18.67 16.21 -0.48
C ALA A 567 -18.94 17.20 0.65
N ILE A 568 -17.97 17.44 1.55
CA ILE A 568 -18.13 18.46 2.60
C ILE A 568 -18.38 19.84 1.96
N ILE A 569 -17.58 20.22 0.96
CA ILE A 569 -17.77 21.51 0.27
C ILE A 569 -19.13 21.57 -0.42
N GLY A 570 -19.52 20.51 -1.13
CA GLY A 570 -20.80 20.41 -1.83
C GLY A 570 -22.00 20.45 -0.88
N MET A 571 -21.93 19.79 0.27
CA MET A 571 -22.98 19.86 1.30
C MET A 571 -23.14 21.28 1.84
N GLU A 572 -22.03 21.96 2.17
CA GLU A 572 -22.09 23.33 2.69
C GLU A 572 -22.59 24.34 1.64
N LEU A 573 -22.34 24.09 0.34
CA LEU A 573 -22.77 24.97 -0.75
C LEU A 573 -24.19 24.69 -1.28
N PHE A 574 -24.61 23.43 -1.29
CA PHE A 574 -25.80 22.98 -2.04
C PHE A 574 -26.86 22.28 -1.19
N ALA A 575 -26.63 22.03 0.10
CA ALA A 575 -27.64 21.40 0.95
C ALA A 575 -28.88 22.29 1.10
N GLY A 576 -30.07 21.68 1.05
CA GLY A 576 -31.34 22.36 1.29
C GLY A 576 -31.99 23.01 0.06
N TYR A 577 -31.36 22.97 -1.12
CA TYR A 577 -32.02 23.34 -2.37
C TYR A 577 -32.85 22.16 -2.91
N ASP A 578 -34.17 22.35 -3.03
CA ASP A 578 -35.04 21.34 -3.62
C ASP A 578 -34.92 21.32 -5.15
N MET A 579 -34.52 20.17 -5.70
CA MET A 579 -34.33 19.95 -7.13
C MET A 579 -35.59 19.38 -7.81
N ARG A 580 -36.70 19.20 -7.09
CA ARG A 580 -37.95 18.69 -7.68
C ARG A 580 -38.62 19.78 -8.53
N ASN A 581 -38.96 19.44 -9.77
CA ASN A 581 -39.61 20.37 -10.72
C ASN A 581 -38.84 21.69 -10.92
N CYS A 582 -37.51 21.67 -10.77
CA CYS A 582 -36.67 22.84 -10.99
C CYS A 582 -36.38 23.07 -12.49
N CYS A 583 -35.61 24.12 -12.79
CA CYS A 583 -35.03 24.34 -14.12
C CYS A 583 -36.04 24.58 -15.26
N ALA A 584 -37.18 25.24 -14.97
CA ALA A 584 -38.17 25.61 -15.97
C ALA A 584 -37.56 26.45 -17.12
N ASN A 585 -37.96 26.17 -18.36
CA ASN A 585 -37.50 26.83 -19.60
C ASN A 585 -36.01 26.59 -19.96
N THR A 586 -35.39 25.58 -19.38
CA THR A 586 -34.02 25.16 -19.70
C THR A 586 -34.00 23.83 -20.46
N THR A 587 -32.86 23.50 -21.07
CA THR A 587 -32.66 22.22 -21.75
C THR A 587 -32.66 21.01 -20.82
N VAL A 588 -32.60 21.23 -19.50
CA VAL A 588 -32.53 20.16 -18.49
C VAL A 588 -33.85 19.94 -17.75
N GLU A 589 -34.91 20.70 -18.06
CA GLU A 589 -36.20 20.63 -17.38
C GLU A 589 -36.77 19.20 -17.34
N ASP A 590 -36.70 18.48 -18.46
CA ASP A 590 -37.27 17.14 -18.60
C ASP A 590 -36.66 16.10 -17.64
N PHE A 591 -35.44 16.33 -17.17
CA PHE A 591 -34.73 15.43 -16.24
C PHE A 591 -35.11 15.64 -14.77
N TYR A 592 -35.73 16.77 -14.43
CA TYR A 592 -36.10 17.14 -13.05
C TYR A 592 -37.62 17.19 -12.82
N LYS A 593 -38.42 16.83 -13.83
CA LYS A 593 -39.88 16.67 -13.68
C LYS A 593 -40.21 15.60 -12.64
N TYR A 594 -41.02 15.98 -11.65
CA TYR A 594 -41.50 15.14 -10.57
C TYR A 594 -43.03 15.15 -10.52
N SER A 595 -43.64 13.96 -10.61
CA SER A 595 -45.07 13.74 -10.43
C SER A 595 -45.30 12.68 -9.36
N ALA A 596 -46.12 12.98 -8.36
CA ALA A 596 -46.41 12.05 -7.26
C ALA A 596 -47.21 10.80 -7.69
N ASN A 597 -47.98 10.90 -8.79
CA ASN A 597 -48.93 9.87 -9.22
C ASN A 597 -48.57 9.20 -10.55
N GLY A 598 -47.48 9.62 -11.21
CA GLY A 598 -47.08 9.11 -12.52
C GLY A 598 -45.57 8.90 -12.62
N SER A 599 -45.15 7.81 -13.23
CA SER A 599 -43.74 7.57 -13.54
C SER A 599 -43.33 8.42 -14.75
N THR A 600 -42.54 9.46 -14.52
CA THR A 600 -41.82 10.15 -15.58
C THR A 600 -40.66 9.27 -16.06
N THR A 601 -40.53 9.05 -17.37
CA THR A 601 -39.52 8.15 -17.95
C THR A 601 -38.08 8.65 -17.77
N LEU A 602 -37.87 9.95 -17.58
CA LEU A 602 -36.55 10.61 -17.49
C LEU A 602 -36.29 11.36 -16.18
N GLY A 603 -37.32 11.56 -15.35
CA GLY A 603 -37.32 12.48 -14.21
C GLY A 603 -36.86 11.87 -12.89
N TYR A 604 -35.59 11.47 -12.75
CA TYR A 604 -35.05 10.96 -11.48
C TYR A 604 -33.79 11.69 -10.98
N TYR A 605 -33.30 12.69 -11.72
CA TYR A 605 -32.07 13.41 -11.36
C TYR A 605 -32.22 14.26 -10.08
N TYR A 606 -33.45 14.54 -9.64
CA TYR A 606 -33.69 15.20 -8.35
C TYR A 606 -33.23 14.37 -7.14
N LEU A 607 -32.93 13.07 -7.31
CA LEU A 607 -32.37 12.22 -6.25
C LEU A 607 -30.88 12.49 -6.01
N ASN A 608 -30.21 13.10 -6.97
CA ASN A 608 -28.79 13.41 -6.91
C ASN A 608 -28.57 14.73 -6.17
N THR A 609 -28.71 14.68 -4.84
CA THR A 609 -28.55 15.84 -3.96
C THR A 609 -27.27 15.82 -3.15
N PHE A 610 -26.97 16.96 -2.53
CA PHE A 610 -25.88 17.14 -1.56
C PHE A 610 -26.44 17.31 -0.13
N ASP A 611 -27.57 16.67 0.17
CA ASP A 611 -28.23 16.82 1.49
C ASP A 611 -27.53 16.05 2.60
N ASN A 612 -26.73 15.03 2.25
CA ASN A 612 -26.06 14.16 3.20
C ASN A 612 -24.72 13.69 2.62
N LEU A 613 -23.81 13.23 3.49
CA LEU A 613 -22.49 12.73 3.05
C LEU A 613 -22.62 11.55 2.08
N LEU A 614 -23.54 10.61 2.35
CA LEU A 614 -23.72 9.43 1.49
C LEU A 614 -24.34 9.79 0.13
N ALA A 615 -25.34 10.67 0.12
CA ALA A 615 -25.94 11.17 -1.12
C ALA A 615 -24.88 11.90 -1.96
N SER A 616 -24.14 12.81 -1.33
CA SER A 616 -23.03 13.54 -1.94
C SER A 616 -21.93 12.61 -2.48
N ALA A 617 -21.59 11.54 -1.74
CA ALA A 617 -20.60 10.58 -2.22
C ALA A 617 -21.08 9.82 -3.46
N MET A 618 -22.37 9.48 -3.54
CA MET A 618 -22.94 8.84 -4.72
C MET A 618 -23.03 9.80 -5.91
N THR A 619 -23.43 11.05 -5.70
CA THR A 619 -23.44 12.06 -6.78
C THR A 619 -22.04 12.32 -7.32
N LEU A 620 -21.03 12.43 -6.45
CA LEU A 620 -19.64 12.56 -6.87
C LEU A 620 -19.14 11.32 -7.60
N PHE A 621 -19.54 10.11 -7.17
CA PHE A 621 -19.24 8.89 -7.91
C PHE A 621 -19.84 8.91 -9.32
N GLU A 622 -21.11 9.30 -9.48
CA GLU A 622 -21.74 9.43 -10.79
C GLU A 622 -21.00 10.45 -11.67
N LEU A 623 -20.58 11.58 -11.09
CA LEU A 623 -19.77 12.57 -11.79
C LEU A 623 -18.39 12.04 -12.22
N THR A 624 -17.78 11.10 -11.47
CA THR A 624 -16.49 10.49 -11.88
C THR A 624 -16.60 9.55 -13.06
N VAL A 625 -17.80 9.02 -13.34
CA VAL A 625 -18.06 8.23 -14.55
C VAL A 625 -18.15 9.13 -15.79
N VAL A 626 -18.23 10.47 -15.61
CA VAL A 626 -18.20 11.51 -16.65
C VAL A 626 -19.44 11.54 -17.55
N ASN A 627 -20.33 10.55 -17.49
CA ASN A 627 -21.56 10.58 -18.30
C ASN A 627 -22.61 11.54 -17.72
N ASN A 628 -23.33 12.28 -18.58
CA ASN A 628 -24.44 13.17 -18.23
C ASN A 628 -24.17 14.22 -17.12
N TRP A 629 -22.89 14.45 -16.77
CA TRP A 629 -22.50 15.32 -15.66
C TRP A 629 -22.93 16.78 -15.83
N PHE A 630 -23.01 17.25 -17.08
CA PHE A 630 -23.44 18.61 -17.41
C PHE A 630 -24.91 18.87 -17.07
N ILE A 631 -25.75 17.82 -16.98
CA ILE A 631 -27.16 17.93 -16.55
C ILE A 631 -27.22 18.37 -15.09
N LEU A 632 -26.40 17.74 -14.24
CA LEU A 632 -26.30 18.08 -12.82
C LEU A 632 -25.71 19.50 -12.66
N MET A 633 -24.61 19.78 -13.35
CA MET A 633 -23.97 21.10 -13.33
C MET A 633 -24.92 22.23 -13.74
N ASN A 634 -25.66 22.08 -14.85
CA ASN A 634 -26.58 23.11 -15.32
C ASN A 634 -27.77 23.29 -14.39
N ALA A 635 -28.24 22.22 -13.75
CA ALA A 635 -29.33 22.31 -12.79
C ALA A 635 -28.93 23.13 -11.56
N PHE A 636 -27.80 22.82 -10.94
CA PHE A 636 -27.26 23.61 -9.82
C PHE A 636 -26.86 25.03 -10.23
N ALA A 637 -26.41 25.24 -11.47
CA ALA A 637 -26.14 26.57 -11.99
C ALA A 637 -27.40 27.43 -12.10
N PHE A 638 -28.54 26.81 -12.39
CA PHE A 638 -29.82 27.50 -12.48
C PHE A 638 -30.44 27.76 -11.09
N THR A 639 -30.36 26.81 -10.17
CA THR A 639 -31.02 26.92 -8.85
C THR A 639 -30.23 27.76 -7.86
N VAL A 640 -28.91 27.57 -7.79
CA VAL A 640 -28.04 28.22 -6.80
C VAL A 640 -27.33 29.43 -7.41
N GLY A 641 -26.83 29.30 -8.64
CA GLY A 641 -26.19 30.39 -9.38
C GLY A 641 -25.06 29.94 -10.30
N LEU A 642 -24.68 30.80 -11.24
CA LEU A 642 -23.77 30.47 -12.35
C LEU A 642 -22.36 30.03 -11.91
N TYR A 643 -21.86 30.53 -10.77
CA TYR A 643 -20.52 30.21 -10.28
C TYR A 643 -20.36 28.76 -9.80
N THR A 644 -21.47 28.05 -9.57
CA THR A 644 -21.42 26.62 -9.20
C THR A 644 -20.82 25.75 -10.30
N ARG A 645 -20.85 26.20 -11.57
CA ARG A 645 -20.16 25.54 -12.68
C ARG A 645 -18.67 25.31 -12.39
N VAL A 646 -18.02 26.25 -11.69
CA VAL A 646 -16.60 26.17 -11.32
C VAL A 646 -16.33 24.96 -10.42
N TYR A 647 -17.23 24.67 -9.47
CA TYR A 647 -17.11 23.51 -8.58
C TYR A 647 -17.08 22.20 -9.39
N PHE A 648 -18.03 22.00 -10.31
CA PHE A 648 -18.11 20.79 -11.13
C PHE A 648 -16.92 20.67 -12.11
N MET A 649 -16.48 21.78 -12.70
CA MET A 649 -15.32 21.80 -13.59
C MET A 649 -14.02 21.47 -12.85
N ILE A 650 -13.79 22.05 -11.67
CA ILE A 650 -12.63 21.73 -10.82
C ILE A 650 -12.68 20.26 -10.38
N PHE A 651 -13.84 19.78 -9.94
CA PHE A 651 -14.02 18.38 -9.58
C PHE A 651 -13.66 17.45 -10.75
N TYR A 652 -14.15 17.74 -11.96
CA TYR A 652 -13.81 16.98 -13.15
C TYR A 652 -12.28 16.98 -13.40
N LEU A 653 -11.63 18.14 -13.40
CA LEU A 653 -10.18 18.23 -13.64
C LEU A 653 -9.38 17.44 -12.61
N VAL A 654 -9.70 17.59 -11.33
CA VAL A 654 -9.00 16.89 -10.24
C VAL A 654 -9.25 15.39 -10.32
N THR A 655 -10.48 14.94 -10.51
CA THR A 655 -10.81 13.51 -10.59
C THR A 655 -10.23 12.84 -11.83
N MET A 656 -10.21 13.54 -12.97
CA MET A 656 -9.54 13.07 -14.19
C MET A 656 -8.05 12.84 -13.97
N ILE A 657 -7.34 13.79 -13.32
CA ILE A 657 -5.92 13.63 -13.00
C ILE A 657 -5.71 12.46 -12.04
N VAL A 658 -6.49 12.38 -10.96
CA VAL A 658 -6.33 11.31 -9.97
C VAL A 658 -6.66 9.94 -10.58
N LEU A 659 -7.73 9.84 -11.37
CA LEU A 659 -8.15 8.59 -12.00
C LEU A 659 -7.12 8.10 -13.03
N THR A 660 -6.56 9.00 -13.85
CA THR A 660 -5.51 8.63 -14.81
C THR A 660 -4.25 8.12 -14.12
N ILE A 661 -3.84 8.74 -13.00
CA ILE A 661 -2.72 8.26 -12.17
C ILE A 661 -3.02 6.89 -11.54
N VAL A 662 -4.23 6.70 -10.99
CA VAL A 662 -4.65 5.41 -10.41
C VAL A 662 -4.65 4.29 -11.46
N VAL A 663 -5.21 4.56 -12.64
CA VAL A 663 -5.25 3.60 -13.75
C VAL A 663 -3.84 3.29 -14.24
N SER A 664 -2.99 4.31 -14.41
CA SER A 664 -1.57 4.15 -14.77
C SER A 664 -0.82 3.26 -13.78
N SER A 665 -0.91 3.56 -12.48
CA SER A 665 -0.27 2.77 -11.41
C SER A 665 -0.70 1.31 -11.42
N PHE A 666 -2.00 1.06 -11.63
CA PHE A 666 -2.52 -0.30 -11.71
C PHE A 666 -2.04 -1.03 -12.96
N LEU A 667 -2.10 -0.37 -14.13
CA LEU A 667 -1.67 -0.95 -15.40
C LEU A 667 -0.19 -1.28 -15.39
N GLU A 668 0.66 -0.45 -14.78
CA GLU A 668 2.09 -0.70 -14.69
C GLU A 668 2.38 -1.92 -13.82
N ALA A 669 1.80 -1.98 -12.62
CA ALA A 669 1.97 -3.12 -11.72
C ALA A 669 1.42 -4.43 -12.33
N PHE A 670 0.35 -4.34 -13.11
CA PHE A 670 -0.24 -5.49 -13.81
C PHE A 670 0.59 -5.94 -15.01
N ARG A 671 1.03 -5.01 -15.87
CA ARG A 671 1.91 -5.27 -17.02
C ARG A 671 3.21 -5.91 -16.56
N PHE A 672 3.82 -5.34 -15.51
CA PHE A 672 5.01 -5.89 -14.89
C PHE A 672 4.82 -7.35 -14.47
N ARG A 673 3.75 -7.67 -13.73
CA ARG A 673 3.55 -9.04 -13.25
C ARG A 673 3.28 -10.03 -14.39
N ILE A 674 2.62 -9.59 -15.46
CA ILE A 674 2.41 -10.42 -16.66
C ILE A 674 3.73 -10.67 -17.37
N GLN A 675 4.53 -9.63 -17.63
CA GLN A 675 5.84 -9.75 -18.28
C GLN A 675 6.79 -10.61 -17.45
N TYR A 676 6.86 -10.35 -16.15
CA TYR A 676 7.64 -11.14 -15.20
C TYR A 676 7.31 -12.63 -15.31
N LYS A 677 6.02 -12.98 -15.23
CA LYS A 677 5.56 -14.37 -15.34
C LYS A 677 5.84 -15.02 -16.69
N GLN A 678 5.92 -14.23 -17.77
CA GLN A 678 6.31 -14.73 -19.09
C GLN A 678 7.82 -14.98 -19.17
N SER A 679 8.63 -14.15 -18.52
CA SER A 679 10.09 -14.25 -18.51
C SER A 679 10.66 -15.30 -17.56
N THR A 680 9.96 -15.62 -16.46
CA THR A 680 10.45 -16.56 -15.44
C THR A 680 9.78 -17.92 -15.52
N SER A 681 10.56 -19.00 -15.47
CA SER A 681 10.02 -20.35 -15.32
C SER A 681 9.43 -20.57 -13.93
N LYS A 682 8.47 -21.50 -13.78
CA LYS A 682 7.93 -21.87 -12.46
C LYS A 682 9.01 -22.27 -11.46
N ARG A 683 10.06 -22.94 -11.95
CA ARG A 683 11.20 -23.37 -11.13
C ARG A 683 12.00 -22.18 -10.61
N ASP A 684 12.10 -21.11 -11.40
CA ASP A 684 12.82 -19.90 -11.01
C ASP A 684 11.97 -19.05 -10.04
N GLU A 685 10.64 -19.08 -10.17
CA GLU A 685 9.72 -18.50 -9.18
C GLU A 685 9.80 -19.26 -7.84
N GLU A 686 9.83 -20.60 -7.88
CA GLU A 686 9.93 -21.43 -6.69
C GLU A 686 11.26 -21.21 -5.97
N LYS A 687 12.39 -21.19 -6.70
CA LYS A 687 13.71 -20.87 -6.14
C LYS A 687 13.84 -19.45 -5.56
N MET A 688 13.08 -18.50 -6.10
CA MET A 688 13.10 -17.11 -5.59
C MET A 688 12.34 -16.98 -4.27
N LEU A 689 11.25 -17.75 -4.13
CA LEU A 689 10.38 -17.72 -2.96
C LEU A 689 10.81 -18.70 -1.87
N HIS A 690 11.54 -19.75 -2.24
CA HIS A 690 11.99 -20.79 -1.33
C HIS A 690 13.50 -20.91 -1.43
N GLU A 691 14.15 -20.62 -0.31
CA GLU A 691 15.60 -20.78 -0.17
C GLU A 691 15.86 -22.00 0.69
N GLU A 692 16.56 -22.98 0.12
CA GLU A 692 16.95 -24.17 0.85
C GLU A 692 18.27 -23.89 1.58
N VAL A 693 18.27 -24.13 2.88
CA VAL A 693 19.48 -24.06 3.72
C VAL A 693 19.70 -25.44 4.33
N GLU A 694 20.85 -26.01 4.02
CA GLU A 694 21.32 -27.23 4.65
C GLU A 694 22.19 -26.88 5.84
N LEU A 695 21.93 -27.53 6.98
CA LEU A 695 22.69 -27.28 8.19
C LEU A 695 23.33 -28.58 8.70
N LYS A 696 24.65 -28.55 8.87
CA LYS A 696 25.46 -29.65 9.40
C LYS A 696 25.86 -29.35 10.84
N TRP A 697 25.85 -30.40 11.68
CA TRP A 697 26.24 -30.27 13.08
C TRP A 697 27.66 -29.71 13.29
N SER A 698 28.62 -30.11 12.45
CA SER A 698 30.00 -29.62 12.49
C SER A 698 30.14 -28.12 12.23
N GLU A 699 29.27 -27.55 11.38
CA GLU A 699 29.23 -26.11 11.08
C GLU A 699 28.56 -25.33 12.22
N LEU A 700 27.58 -25.93 12.90
CA LEU A 700 26.93 -25.29 14.04
C LEU A 700 27.91 -25.10 15.21
N GLN A 701 28.83 -26.05 15.41
CA GLN A 701 29.89 -25.97 16.42
C GLN A 701 30.94 -24.89 16.13
N SER A 702 31.15 -24.51 14.86
CA SER A 702 32.05 -23.39 14.53
C SER A 702 31.39 -22.02 14.66
N ILE A 703 30.07 -21.95 14.49
CA ILE A 703 29.28 -20.71 14.58
C ILE A 703 28.96 -20.35 16.03
N ILE A 704 28.59 -21.34 16.86
CA ILE A 704 28.11 -21.13 18.23
C ILE A 704 29.21 -21.47 19.23
N GLN A 705 29.67 -20.47 19.98
CA GLN A 705 30.69 -20.63 21.02
C GLN A 705 30.07 -20.99 22.38
N ASP A 706 28.78 -20.74 22.59
CA ASP A 706 28.07 -21.01 23.84
C ASP A 706 27.64 -22.48 23.95
N PHE A 707 28.28 -23.20 24.87
CA PHE A 707 28.06 -24.64 25.09
C PHE A 707 26.61 -24.98 25.49
N GLN A 708 25.98 -24.13 26.31
CA GLN A 708 24.62 -24.34 26.82
C GLN A 708 23.56 -24.29 25.71
N LEU A 709 23.72 -23.35 24.77
CA LEU A 709 22.84 -23.19 23.61
C LEU A 709 23.02 -24.39 22.66
N LEU A 710 24.26 -24.83 22.47
CA LEU A 710 24.58 -26.00 21.67
C LEU A 710 23.93 -27.29 22.21
N GLU A 711 23.91 -27.49 23.53
CA GLU A 711 23.26 -28.65 24.17
C GLU A 711 21.74 -28.61 24.02
N GLN A 712 21.10 -27.43 24.10
CA GLN A 712 19.66 -27.28 23.85
C GLN A 712 19.28 -27.64 22.41
N LEU A 713 20.13 -27.28 21.43
CA LEU A 713 19.88 -27.57 20.02
C LEU A 713 20.13 -29.03 19.64
N ARG A 714 20.87 -29.76 20.47
CA ARG A 714 21.22 -31.18 20.28
C ARG A 714 20.00 -32.10 20.24
N SER A 715 18.94 -31.80 20.98
CA SER A 715 17.70 -32.60 20.94
C SER A 715 16.90 -32.45 19.64
N THR A 716 17.12 -31.35 18.92
CA THR A 716 16.39 -31.00 17.68
C THR A 716 17.14 -31.38 16.40
N LEU A 717 18.47 -31.45 16.43
CA LEU A 717 19.31 -31.84 15.29
C LEU A 717 19.93 -33.22 15.56
N MET A 718 19.45 -34.25 14.86
CA MET A 718 20.00 -35.62 14.96
C MET A 718 21.49 -35.64 14.56
N ILE A 719 22.31 -36.21 15.44
CA ILE A 719 23.77 -36.26 15.29
C ILE A 719 24.13 -37.10 14.05
N GLY A 720 24.71 -36.46 13.03
CA GLY A 720 25.25 -37.13 11.82
C GLY A 720 24.42 -36.99 10.53
N SER A 721 23.20 -36.42 10.59
CA SER A 721 22.38 -36.13 9.40
C SER A 721 22.35 -34.63 9.08
N SER A 722 22.48 -34.25 7.80
CA SER A 722 22.17 -32.88 7.36
C SER A 722 20.65 -32.68 7.41
N VAL A 723 20.20 -31.66 8.14
CA VAL A 723 18.79 -31.28 8.14
C VAL A 723 18.63 -30.13 7.15
N THR A 724 17.70 -30.29 6.22
CA THR A 724 17.39 -29.28 5.21
C THR A 724 16.14 -28.53 5.62
N TYR A 725 16.26 -27.20 5.68
CA TYR A 725 15.15 -26.30 5.94
C TYR A 725 14.85 -25.47 4.70
N ILE A 726 13.59 -25.12 4.54
CA ILE A 726 13.13 -24.26 3.45
C ILE A 726 12.68 -22.94 4.08
N GLY A 727 13.38 -21.86 3.74
CA GLY A 727 12.97 -20.50 4.05
C GLY A 727 12.01 -20.02 2.97
N SER A 728 10.75 -19.80 3.33
CA SER A 728 9.73 -19.28 2.40
C SER A 728 9.54 -17.77 2.57
N ARG A 729 9.45 -17.02 1.46
CA ARG A 729 9.22 -15.57 1.45
C ARG A 729 7.78 -15.24 1.07
N PRO A 730 7.14 -14.28 1.76
CA PRO A 730 5.86 -13.74 1.31
C PRO A 730 6.03 -12.99 -0.02
N ARG A 731 5.05 -13.14 -0.91
CA ARG A 731 5.03 -12.44 -2.20
C ARG A 731 4.69 -10.96 -2.00
N THR A 732 5.71 -10.11 -1.89
CA THR A 732 5.53 -8.67 -1.73
C THR A 732 5.91 -7.89 -2.99
N ARG A 733 5.40 -6.66 -3.13
CA ARG A 733 5.75 -5.75 -4.23
C ARG A 733 7.24 -5.41 -4.23
N GLU A 734 7.87 -5.26 -3.06
CA GLU A 734 9.29 -4.89 -2.95
C GLU A 734 10.20 -5.98 -3.52
N VAL A 735 9.90 -7.25 -3.24
CA VAL A 735 10.63 -8.42 -3.77
C VAL A 735 10.61 -8.42 -5.31
N LEU A 736 9.46 -8.06 -5.89
CA LEU A 736 9.29 -7.92 -7.34
C LEU A 736 10.05 -6.72 -7.91
N GLN A 737 9.95 -5.55 -7.26
CA GLN A 737 10.64 -4.32 -7.70
C GLN A 737 12.16 -4.46 -7.65
N ARG A 738 12.73 -5.12 -6.65
CA ARG A 738 14.18 -5.38 -6.61
C ARG A 738 14.66 -6.16 -7.83
N ARG A 739 13.87 -7.13 -8.29
CA ARG A 739 14.21 -7.90 -9.48
C ARG A 739 14.06 -7.07 -10.75
N MET A 740 13.07 -6.19 -10.82
CA MET A 740 12.87 -5.23 -11.92
C MET A 740 14.11 -4.34 -12.09
N TYR A 741 14.55 -3.72 -11.00
CA TYR A 741 15.65 -2.75 -11.00
C TYR A 741 17.00 -3.39 -10.71
N THR A 742 17.19 -4.70 -10.94
CA THR A 742 18.43 -5.39 -10.54
C THR A 742 19.68 -4.70 -11.09
N ASN A 743 19.68 -4.37 -12.39
CA ASN A 743 20.81 -3.71 -13.04
C ASN A 743 21.04 -2.29 -12.49
N GLU A 744 19.97 -1.51 -12.36
CA GLU A 744 20.00 -0.14 -11.82
C GLU A 744 20.41 -0.11 -10.34
N ILE A 745 20.04 -1.12 -9.55
CA ILE A 745 20.45 -1.24 -8.15
C ILE A 745 21.96 -1.35 -8.03
N TYR A 746 22.64 -2.08 -8.92
CA TYR A 746 24.09 -2.14 -8.91
C TYR A 746 24.70 -0.76 -9.17
N GLU A 747 24.18 -0.02 -10.14
CA GLU A 747 24.60 1.35 -10.44
C GLU A 747 24.38 2.28 -9.23
N TRP A 748 23.18 2.27 -8.65
CA TRP A 748 22.87 3.07 -7.46
C TRP A 748 23.74 2.71 -6.24
N LEU A 749 24.08 1.42 -6.09
CA LEU A 749 24.99 0.98 -5.03
C LEU A 749 26.40 1.51 -5.26
N THR A 750 26.88 1.51 -6.50
CA THR A 750 28.20 2.07 -6.86
C THR A 750 28.24 3.58 -6.66
N GLU A 751 27.22 4.32 -7.13
CA GLU A 751 27.07 5.76 -6.89
C GLU A 751 27.09 6.08 -5.39
N ALA A 752 26.28 5.39 -4.60
CA ALA A 752 26.23 5.62 -3.16
C ALA A 752 27.54 5.26 -2.45
N LYS A 753 28.28 4.24 -2.93
CA LYS A 753 29.61 3.93 -2.39
C LYS A 753 30.61 5.05 -2.70
N LEU A 754 30.53 5.65 -3.90
CA LEU A 754 31.35 6.80 -4.28
C LEU A 754 31.03 8.02 -3.40
N GLU A 755 29.75 8.33 -3.20
CA GLU A 755 29.29 9.38 -2.29
C GLU A 755 29.84 9.19 -0.86
N ASP A 756 29.75 7.97 -0.33
CA ASP A 756 30.26 7.62 1.01
C ASP A 756 31.78 7.85 1.13
N THR A 757 32.56 7.58 0.07
CA THR A 757 34.02 7.78 0.06
C THR A 757 34.47 9.23 -0.11
N ILE A 758 33.67 10.07 -0.77
CA ILE A 758 34.05 11.46 -1.07
C ILE A 758 33.76 12.39 0.14
N GLY A 759 32.96 11.94 1.12
CA GLY A 759 32.76 12.67 2.37
C GLY A 759 32.08 14.03 2.15
N PHE A 760 30.89 14.04 1.54
CA PHE A 760 30.09 15.26 1.42
C PHE A 760 29.31 15.54 2.71
N ASP A 761 29.50 16.74 3.23
CA ASP A 761 28.88 17.29 4.44
C ASP A 761 27.33 17.35 4.28
N PRO A 762 26.52 16.78 5.20
CA PRO A 762 25.07 16.65 5.04
C PRO A 762 24.29 17.99 5.01
N ASN A 763 24.95 19.12 5.27
CA ASN A 763 24.36 20.45 5.18
C ASN A 763 24.15 20.95 3.72
N MET A 764 24.72 20.28 2.72
CA MET A 764 24.48 20.59 1.30
C MET A 764 23.17 19.99 0.75
N ILE A 765 22.53 19.05 1.46
CA ILE A 765 21.31 18.38 0.97
C ILE A 765 20.06 19.27 1.14
N ASN A 766 20.10 20.29 1.99
CA ASN A 766 18.97 21.21 2.14
C ASN A 766 18.88 22.28 1.03
N ASN A 767 19.88 22.37 0.14
CA ASN A 767 19.86 23.31 -1.00
C ASN A 767 19.83 22.60 -2.38
N PHE A 768 19.78 21.27 -2.43
CA PHE A 768 19.62 20.53 -3.69
C PHE A 768 18.16 20.35 -4.14
N ASP A 769 17.20 20.84 -3.34
CA ASP A 769 15.79 20.93 -3.74
C ASP A 769 15.48 22.17 -4.62
N ASP A 770 16.47 23.06 -4.89
CA ASP A 770 16.27 24.33 -5.64
C ASP A 770 17.22 24.54 -6.86
N ILE A 771 18.02 23.56 -7.27
CA ILE A 771 18.77 23.65 -8.53
C ILE A 771 18.07 22.79 -9.58
N ALA A 772 17.18 23.44 -10.35
CA ALA A 772 16.92 23.01 -11.71
C ALA A 772 18.27 22.98 -12.43
N ILE A 773 18.79 21.78 -12.69
CA ILE A 773 19.87 21.61 -13.65
C ILE A 773 19.21 21.85 -15.01
N ASP A 774 19.59 22.95 -15.63
CA ASP A 774 19.26 23.30 -17.01
C ASP A 774 19.89 22.24 -17.91
N ASP A 775 19.07 21.43 -18.58
CA ASP A 775 19.46 20.34 -19.49
C ASP A 775 20.11 20.85 -20.81
N SER A 776 20.68 22.06 -20.83
CA SER A 776 21.21 22.69 -22.05
C SER A 776 22.73 22.57 -22.25
N GLU A 777 23.48 21.94 -21.33
CA GLU A 777 24.95 21.80 -21.47
C GLU A 777 25.46 20.37 -21.23
N ILE A 778 24.82 19.37 -21.85
CA ILE A 778 25.48 18.08 -22.14
C ILE A 778 25.19 17.71 -23.61
N GLY A 779 25.68 18.56 -24.50
CA GLY A 779 25.87 18.25 -25.91
C GLY A 779 27.36 18.19 -26.20
N GLU A 780 27.78 17.14 -26.90
CA GLU A 780 29.15 16.86 -27.38
C GLU A 780 30.10 16.14 -26.41
N LEU A 781 29.97 14.81 -26.35
CA LEU A 781 31.11 13.90 -26.22
C LEU A 781 30.80 12.61 -27.00
N ASP A 782 31.61 12.36 -28.04
CA ASP A 782 31.43 11.33 -29.07
C ASP A 782 31.38 9.89 -28.51
N PRO A 783 30.48 9.01 -29.01
CA PRO A 783 30.34 7.62 -28.55
C PRO A 783 31.48 6.65 -28.92
N GLU A 784 32.50 7.06 -29.70
CA GLU A 784 33.50 6.12 -30.23
C GLU A 784 34.74 5.89 -29.34
N GLN A 785 34.94 6.66 -28.26
CA GLN A 785 36.10 6.45 -27.38
C GLN A 785 35.91 5.41 -26.26
N ILE A 786 34.69 4.91 -26.04
CA ILE A 786 34.40 3.95 -24.95
C ILE A 786 34.69 2.49 -25.36
N ILE A 787 34.92 2.20 -26.64
CA ILE A 787 35.13 0.82 -27.13
C ILE A 787 36.61 0.39 -27.12
N LEU A 788 37.57 1.30 -27.01
CA LEU A 788 38.99 0.98 -27.14
C LEU A 788 39.73 0.64 -25.83
N ASN A 789 39.13 0.86 -24.65
CA ASN A 789 39.78 0.57 -23.36
C ASN A 789 39.36 -0.77 -22.71
N ARG A 790 38.57 -1.60 -23.41
CA ARG A 790 38.09 -2.90 -22.89
C ARG A 790 39.05 -4.07 -23.10
N ASN A 791 40.17 -3.89 -23.80
CA ASN A 791 41.02 -5.00 -24.25
C ASN A 791 42.37 -5.19 -23.51
N ASN A 792 42.69 -4.42 -22.46
CA ASN A 792 44.05 -4.48 -21.86
C ASN A 792 44.19 -5.09 -20.46
N HIS A 793 43.17 -5.74 -19.90
CA HIS A 793 43.35 -6.45 -18.61
C HIS A 793 42.58 -7.77 -18.52
N THR A 794 43.08 -8.81 -19.20
CA THR A 794 42.91 -10.22 -18.77
C THR A 794 43.89 -11.14 -19.53
N THR A 795 45.10 -11.34 -19.01
CA THR A 795 45.97 -12.48 -19.41
C THR A 795 46.95 -12.86 -18.30
N VAL A 796 46.56 -13.71 -17.34
CA VAL A 796 47.51 -14.58 -16.62
C VAL A 796 46.85 -15.93 -16.25
N HIS A 797 47.40 -16.99 -16.89
CA HIS A 797 47.47 -18.41 -16.54
C HIS A 797 46.24 -19.27 -16.18
N HIS A 798 45.93 -20.23 -17.08
CA HIS A 798 45.98 -21.66 -16.71
C HIS A 798 46.50 -22.51 -17.89
N ARG A 799 47.41 -23.44 -17.57
CA ARG A 799 48.11 -24.36 -18.47
C ARG A 799 47.49 -25.76 -18.36
N ASN A 800 47.65 -26.56 -19.42
CA ASN A 800 47.39 -28.00 -19.61
C ASN A 800 46.01 -28.31 -20.21
N GLY A 801 45.84 -29.08 -21.30
CA GLY A 801 46.77 -29.76 -22.19
C GLY A 801 46.00 -30.70 -23.12
N ILE A 802 46.61 -31.03 -24.26
CA ILE A 802 46.43 -32.27 -25.04
C ILE A 802 45.26 -32.33 -26.05
N THR A 803 45.62 -31.98 -27.30
CA THR A 803 45.39 -32.67 -28.59
C THR A 803 44.04 -33.33 -28.88
N THR A 804 43.38 -32.90 -29.97
CA THR A 804 43.30 -33.65 -31.24
C THR A 804 42.82 -32.75 -32.38
N SER A 805 43.36 -32.99 -33.57
CA SER A 805 43.16 -32.30 -34.85
C SER A 805 41.98 -32.92 -35.64
N PRO A 806 41.61 -32.39 -36.82
CA PRO A 806 40.21 -32.17 -37.20
C PRO A 806 39.63 -33.27 -38.09
N ILE A 807 38.29 -33.39 -38.07
CA ILE A 807 37.34 -33.37 -39.20
C ILE A 807 36.00 -32.91 -38.63
#